data_AF-A0A9W9FLY2-F1
#
_entry.id   AF-A0A9W9FLY2-F1
#
_cell.length_a   1.000
_cell.length_b   1.000
_cell.length_c   1.000
_cell.angle_alpha   90.00
_cell.angle_beta   90.00
_cell.angle_gamma   90.00
#
_symmetry.space_group_name_H-M   'P 1'
#
loop_
_entity.id
_entity.type
_entity.pdbx_description
1 polymer ?
#
loop_
_entity_poly.entity_id
_entity_poly.type
_entity_poly.pdbx_seq_one_letter_code
_entity_poly.pdbx_strand_id
1 'polypeptide(L)'
;SLEPRSKVYRIHRRPLSTMATSETRPLLDPEDRQNYLQLSASTDLTDGFPDSLPGASHGKSLSWASAYILVVSRVIGSGIFATPGSIVKSTGSVGLTLLVWFVGTVLAACGLSVSMEYGCMLPRSGGDKVYLEYTYPRPKFLASTLIAVQAVVLGFTASNCIIFAKYTLFAFRVEPTDLHNKLLAAGLLTLITIIHGVFLRAGIAIQNALGWVKIFLIGAMSLTGMWVLLLQVFGNSHQVTPGTAPHALSSWGDMWKGSNWSWSLLSTSLFKVFYSYAGLNNINNVLNEVHNPVQTIKTVCPTALVTAGGLYLLANLSYLLVIPFEEIKESGELVGALLFERLFGDNIGRILFPLAIAISAAGNVMVVTYALARVNQEIARQGFLPWQKLLSSSRPWDTPLGGLIVHYIPSMLVITLPPQQDVYNFILDVEAYPGQLFALAVTVGLLIVRYKEPNRLRPFKAWLPAVWLRVIVCLALLAAPFVPPPNWQGDVDFFYATYAIVGIAVIVFAVLYWYMWTVLLPQWGGYKLEESAEILDDGISITRLVQPHISRHGPAYVYRRTTGNVPPAYWVPPNPTQNTLIEAARQNINKDALAALSEIQKRHLASIPWGNSGLHYSQHHTISLNPDTLFEKMVERRLDGYCMENTGLFFIVLRSLSYFIYATGGRVSPAASTGKDPGFFSPLGHMVLIVIIDGAKYMVDVGFGNNCATAPLPLQDGATATSIAPSKMRLIRDTIPEYTDKSQKLWIYQTKYTAESEWLPMICFSDVEFLPQDFEVMNFAVSQKRTSWFTKIFVCMRMLLDEDGQEVIGQLIMAEKELKRRVHGQTEILQVFNSEEDRVEALAKNFDMHLRNSEAQGIRGLTSEIK
;
A
#
# COMPACT_ATOMS: atom_id res chain seq x y z
N SER A 1 47.36 40.99 -0.11
CA SER A 1 46.98 41.86 1.01
C SER A 1 45.59 42.41 0.73
N LEU A 2 44.69 42.33 1.73
CA LEU A 2 43.26 42.66 1.66
C LEU A 2 43.02 44.14 1.99
N GLU A 3 42.09 44.78 1.28
CA GLU A 3 40.87 45.44 1.79
C GLU A 3 40.18 46.27 0.69
N PRO A 4 38.84 46.41 0.74
CA PRO A 4 38.28 47.75 0.57
C PRO A 4 37.18 48.10 1.59
N ARG A 5 37.15 49.39 1.94
CA ARG A 5 36.28 50.03 2.94
C ARG A 5 34.98 50.58 2.33
N SER A 6 33.92 50.50 3.12
CA SER A 6 32.62 51.13 2.93
C SER A 6 32.50 52.47 3.66
N LYS A 7 31.60 53.35 3.19
CA LYS A 7 30.62 54.17 3.97
C LYS A 7 29.94 55.21 3.04
N VAL A 8 28.63 55.13 2.79
CA VAL A 8 27.48 55.84 3.46
C VAL A 8 26.92 56.93 2.53
N TYR A 9 25.60 56.98 2.30
CA TYR A 9 24.71 58.11 2.68
C TYR A 9 23.23 57.93 2.25
N ARG A 10 22.37 58.27 3.23
CA ARG A 10 20.92 58.60 3.31
C ARG A 10 20.18 59.01 2.02
N ILE A 11 18.89 58.64 1.97
CA ILE A 11 17.84 59.36 1.22
C ILE A 11 16.52 59.41 2.01
N HIS A 12 15.84 60.57 1.98
CA HIS A 12 14.44 60.71 2.34
C HIS A 12 13.65 61.55 1.30
N ARG A 13 12.57 60.94 0.81
CA ARG A 13 11.24 61.44 0.36
C ARG A 13 11.04 62.24 -0.96
N ARG A 14 10.34 61.55 -1.90
CA ARG A 14 9.04 61.83 -2.62
C ARG A 14 8.89 63.13 -3.46
N PRO A 15 7.90 63.28 -4.40
CA PRO A 15 6.82 62.38 -4.89
C PRO A 15 6.50 62.35 -6.43
N LEU A 16 5.68 61.34 -6.82
CA LEU A 16 4.62 61.24 -7.86
C LEU A 16 4.65 62.05 -9.19
N SER A 17 4.66 61.35 -10.34
CA SER A 17 3.54 61.31 -11.32
C SER A 17 3.79 60.29 -12.45
N THR A 18 2.72 59.98 -13.17
CA THR A 18 2.40 58.84 -14.06
C THR A 18 3.12 58.76 -15.41
N MET A 19 3.51 57.54 -15.86
CA MET A 19 3.22 56.95 -17.19
C MET A 19 3.82 55.53 -17.26
N ALA A 20 3.08 54.61 -17.90
CA ALA A 20 3.28 53.16 -17.85
C ALA A 20 4.33 52.65 -18.86
N THR A 21 5.12 51.64 -18.46
CA THR A 21 5.75 50.64 -19.34
C THR A 21 5.76 49.25 -18.70
N SER A 22 5.72 48.23 -19.55
CA SER A 22 5.14 46.90 -19.37
C SER A 22 6.09 45.81 -18.83
N GLU A 23 6.68 45.97 -17.65
CA GLU A 23 7.55 44.91 -17.08
C GLU A 23 7.30 44.57 -15.60
N THR A 24 6.18 44.97 -15.01
CA THR A 24 5.83 44.62 -13.62
C THR A 24 4.36 44.24 -13.44
N ARG A 25 3.90 43.21 -14.16
CA ARG A 25 2.66 42.48 -13.80
C ARG A 25 3.01 41.09 -13.26
N PRO A 26 2.50 40.69 -12.08
CA PRO A 26 2.54 39.30 -11.62
C PRO A 26 1.75 38.40 -12.58
N LEU A 27 2.25 37.18 -12.79
CA LEU A 27 1.77 36.19 -13.76
C LEU A 27 0.41 35.52 -13.43
N LEU A 28 -0.39 36.04 -12.51
CA LEU A 28 -1.71 35.49 -12.16
C LEU A 28 -2.72 36.61 -11.85
N ASP A 29 -3.82 36.64 -12.61
CA ASP A 29 -4.96 37.55 -12.48
C ASP A 29 -5.84 37.15 -11.27
N PRO A 30 -6.30 38.09 -10.42
CA PRO A 30 -7.23 37.80 -9.33
C PRO A 30 -8.50 37.04 -9.73
N GLU A 31 -8.99 37.20 -10.97
CA GLU A 31 -10.19 36.48 -11.45
C GLU A 31 -9.93 34.98 -11.69
N ASP A 32 -8.72 34.57 -12.09
CA ASP A 32 -8.35 33.16 -12.23
C ASP A 32 -8.24 32.44 -10.87
N ARG A 33 -7.88 33.19 -9.82
CA ARG A 33 -7.81 32.68 -8.44
C ARG A 33 -9.21 32.36 -7.90
N GLN A 34 -10.22 33.12 -8.28
CA GLN A 34 -11.60 32.90 -7.85
C GLN A 34 -12.25 31.71 -8.57
N ASN A 35 -11.90 31.49 -9.84
CA ASN A 35 -12.28 30.29 -10.59
C ASN A 35 -11.60 29.02 -10.05
N TYR A 36 -10.34 29.11 -9.61
CA TYR A 36 -9.64 28.00 -8.95
C TYR A 36 -10.24 27.68 -7.56
N LEU A 37 -10.64 28.70 -6.80
CA LEU A 37 -11.26 28.56 -5.48
C LEU A 37 -12.70 28.03 -5.56
N GLN A 38 -13.47 28.35 -6.60
CA GLN A 38 -14.79 27.77 -6.85
C GLN A 38 -14.72 26.32 -7.37
N LEU A 39 -13.70 25.96 -8.17
CA LEU A 39 -13.47 24.56 -8.57
C LEU A 39 -13.00 23.69 -7.39
N SER A 40 -12.20 24.22 -6.46
CA SER A 40 -11.79 23.48 -5.25
C SER A 40 -12.91 23.33 -4.21
N ALA A 41 -13.97 24.15 -4.29
CA ALA A 41 -15.08 24.12 -3.35
C ALA A 41 -16.24 23.20 -3.79
N SER A 42 -16.15 22.53 -4.95
CA SER A 42 -17.23 21.71 -5.51
C SER A 42 -16.80 20.31 -5.97
N THR A 43 -15.96 19.63 -5.19
CA THR A 43 -15.90 18.15 -5.24
C THR A 43 -15.40 17.59 -3.92
N ASP A 44 -16.33 17.14 -3.07
CA ASP A 44 -16.19 15.94 -2.25
C ASP A 44 -17.58 15.51 -1.77
N LEU A 45 -18.35 15.00 -2.74
CA LEU A 45 -19.25 13.88 -2.48
C LEU A 45 -18.41 12.62 -2.67
N THR A 46 -17.64 12.23 -1.65
CA THR A 46 -17.01 10.91 -1.57
C THR A 46 -17.98 9.89 -0.99
N ASP A 47 -19.16 9.79 -1.60
CA ASP A 47 -19.99 8.59 -1.51
C ASP A 47 -19.44 7.57 -2.53
N GLY A 48 -18.41 6.83 -2.13
CA GLY A 48 -17.81 5.84 -3.03
C GLY A 48 -16.52 5.19 -2.53
N PHE A 49 -16.67 4.27 -1.57
CA PHE A 49 -15.67 3.31 -1.09
C PHE A 49 -14.61 3.86 -0.13
N PRO A 50 -14.36 3.15 1.00
CA PRO A 50 -13.29 3.53 1.92
C PRO A 50 -11.94 3.39 1.22
N ASP A 51 -11.11 4.43 1.30
CA ASP A 51 -9.70 4.42 0.91
C ASP A 51 -8.86 3.39 1.70
N SER A 52 -9.44 2.74 2.70
CA SER A 52 -8.82 1.72 3.53
C SER A 52 -9.18 0.30 3.07
N LEU A 53 -8.44 -0.22 2.10
CA LEU A 53 -8.09 -1.64 2.19
C LEU A 53 -6.84 -1.72 3.10
N PRO A 54 -6.86 -2.53 4.17
CA PRO A 54 -5.74 -2.58 5.11
C PRO A 54 -4.47 -3.05 4.39
N GLY A 55 -3.53 -2.13 4.18
CA GLY A 55 -2.19 -2.44 3.70
C GLY A 55 -1.24 -2.43 4.89
N ALA A 56 -0.66 -3.58 5.23
CA ALA A 56 0.30 -3.69 6.32
C ALA A 56 1.46 -2.68 6.17
N SER A 57 1.76 -1.93 7.24
CA SER A 57 2.94 -1.08 7.35
C SER A 57 4.18 -1.93 7.67
N HIS A 58 4.60 -2.77 6.73
CA HIS A 58 5.93 -3.38 6.83
C HIS A 58 7.00 -2.31 6.62
N GLY A 59 8.10 -2.41 7.36
CA GLY A 59 9.29 -1.61 7.09
C GLY A 59 9.70 -1.80 5.62
N LYS A 60 9.89 -0.69 4.90
CA LYS A 60 10.39 -0.73 3.53
C LYS A 60 11.73 -1.47 3.53
N SER A 61 11.82 -2.58 2.79
CA SER A 61 12.93 -3.52 2.81
C SER A 61 13.54 -3.75 1.42
N LEU A 62 12.76 -3.56 0.34
CA LEU A 62 13.22 -3.73 -1.03
C LEU A 62 13.88 -2.46 -1.56
N SER A 63 15.20 -2.54 -1.77
CA SER A 63 15.98 -1.53 -2.50
C SER A 63 15.70 -1.56 -4.00
N TRP A 64 16.19 -0.56 -4.74
CA TRP A 64 16.10 -0.53 -6.21
C TRP A 64 16.71 -1.78 -6.86
N ALA A 65 17.89 -2.21 -6.39
CA ALA A 65 18.57 -3.39 -6.93
C ALA A 65 17.80 -4.67 -6.64
N SER A 66 17.27 -4.81 -5.43
CA SER A 66 16.41 -5.93 -5.03
C SER A 66 15.15 -5.99 -5.89
N ALA A 67 14.51 -4.83 -6.13
CA ALA A 67 13.34 -4.71 -6.99
C ALA A 67 13.65 -5.06 -8.46
N TYR A 68 14.78 -4.60 -8.98
CA TYR A 68 15.23 -4.96 -10.34
C TYR A 68 15.47 -6.46 -10.50
N ILE A 69 16.19 -7.07 -9.56
CA ILE A 69 16.43 -8.52 -9.56
C ILE A 69 15.10 -9.27 -9.46
N LEU A 70 14.16 -8.84 -8.61
CA LEU A 70 12.84 -9.45 -8.48
C LEU A 70 12.06 -9.43 -9.81
N VAL A 71 12.07 -8.31 -10.52
CA VAL A 71 11.37 -8.19 -11.82
C VAL A 71 12.07 -9.02 -12.89
N VAL A 72 13.39 -8.84 -13.07
CA VAL A 72 14.15 -9.52 -14.13
C VAL A 72 14.20 -11.03 -13.93
N SER A 73 14.35 -11.51 -12.69
CA SER A 73 14.34 -12.95 -12.39
C SER A 73 12.98 -13.59 -12.62
N ARG A 74 11.88 -12.84 -12.51
CA ARG A 74 10.54 -13.35 -12.85
C ARG A 74 10.34 -13.42 -14.36
N VAL A 75 10.72 -12.36 -15.08
CA VAL A 75 10.57 -12.25 -16.54
C VAL A 75 11.42 -13.28 -17.25
N ILE A 76 12.72 -13.35 -16.95
CA ILE A 76 13.64 -14.27 -17.65
C ILE A 76 13.49 -15.69 -17.11
N GLY A 77 12.44 -16.39 -17.52
CA GLY A 77 12.13 -17.78 -17.15
C GLY A 77 12.41 -18.80 -18.26
N SER A 78 11.70 -19.92 -18.20
CA SER A 78 11.74 -21.00 -19.21
C SER A 78 11.16 -20.59 -20.57
N GLY A 79 10.32 -19.54 -20.62
CA GLY A 79 9.61 -19.10 -21.82
C GLY A 79 10.52 -18.86 -23.03
N ILE A 80 11.66 -18.19 -22.85
CA ILE A 80 12.59 -17.91 -23.95
C ILE A 80 13.29 -19.17 -24.48
N PHE A 81 13.39 -20.22 -23.68
CA PHE A 81 14.00 -21.49 -24.09
C PHE A 81 13.01 -22.42 -24.81
N ALA A 82 11.71 -22.23 -24.55
CA ALA A 82 10.67 -23.17 -24.95
C ALA A 82 9.72 -22.64 -26.04
N THR A 83 9.48 -21.33 -26.09
CA THR A 83 8.53 -20.73 -27.05
C THR A 83 9.07 -20.45 -28.46
N PRO A 84 10.38 -20.21 -28.70
CA PRO A 84 10.83 -19.83 -30.04
C PRO A 84 10.56 -20.88 -31.12
N GLY A 85 10.72 -22.17 -30.82
CA GLY A 85 10.47 -23.24 -31.78
C GLY A 85 9.02 -23.26 -32.26
N SER A 86 8.06 -23.14 -31.34
CA SER A 86 6.64 -23.10 -31.68
C SER A 86 6.22 -21.80 -32.36
N ILE A 87 6.84 -20.66 -32.04
CA ILE A 87 6.63 -19.39 -32.75
C ILE A 87 7.15 -19.48 -34.19
N VAL A 88 8.35 -20.02 -34.41
CA VAL A 88 8.92 -20.21 -35.76
C VAL A 88 8.06 -21.16 -36.58
N LYS A 89 7.55 -22.24 -35.99
CA LYS A 89 6.59 -23.15 -36.63
C LYS A 89 5.31 -22.43 -37.06
N SER A 90 4.81 -21.52 -36.23
CA SER A 90 3.56 -20.78 -36.48
C SER A 90 3.71 -19.67 -37.52
N THR A 91 4.82 -18.92 -37.48
CA THR A 91 5.10 -17.79 -38.39
C THR A 91 5.68 -18.23 -39.73
N GLY A 92 6.30 -19.42 -39.80
CA GLY A 92 6.82 -20.04 -41.02
C GLY A 92 8.02 -19.37 -41.67
N SER A 93 8.49 -18.23 -41.15
CA SER A 93 9.60 -17.46 -41.73
C SER A 93 10.44 -16.72 -40.68
N VAL A 94 11.68 -16.40 -41.03
CA VAL A 94 12.65 -15.69 -40.18
C VAL A 94 12.18 -14.26 -39.86
N GLY A 95 11.82 -13.50 -40.90
CA GLY A 95 11.42 -12.10 -40.81
C GLY A 95 10.17 -11.91 -39.96
N LEU A 96 9.15 -12.75 -40.15
CA LEU A 96 7.93 -12.68 -39.36
C LEU A 96 8.16 -13.12 -37.91
N THR A 97 9.04 -14.10 -37.65
CA THR A 97 9.42 -14.48 -36.28
C THR A 97 10.03 -13.30 -35.52
N LEU A 98 11.04 -12.64 -36.11
CA LEU A 98 11.69 -11.50 -35.49
C LEU A 98 10.72 -10.32 -35.31
N LEU A 99 9.85 -10.09 -36.29
CA LEU A 99 8.81 -9.07 -36.21
C LEU A 99 7.84 -9.34 -35.05
N VAL A 100 7.39 -10.58 -34.86
CA VAL A 100 6.47 -10.96 -33.77
C VAL A 100 7.12 -10.72 -32.40
N TRP A 101 8.41 -11.05 -32.22
CA TRP A 101 9.13 -10.74 -30.97
C TRP A 101 9.29 -9.24 -30.74
N PHE A 102 9.65 -8.49 -31.77
CA PHE A 102 9.78 -7.04 -31.67
C PHE A 102 8.44 -6.36 -31.35
N VAL A 103 7.39 -6.68 -32.11
CA VAL A 103 6.02 -6.18 -31.88
C VAL A 103 5.54 -6.58 -30.49
N GLY A 104 5.71 -7.84 -30.09
CA GLY A 104 5.37 -8.31 -28.75
C GLY A 104 6.09 -7.53 -27.64
N THR A 105 7.35 -7.15 -27.84
CA THR A 105 8.10 -6.28 -26.90
C THR A 105 7.46 -4.90 -26.78
N VAL A 106 7.08 -4.28 -27.91
CA VAL A 106 6.41 -2.96 -27.94
C VAL A 106 5.03 -3.05 -27.27
N LEU A 107 4.30 -4.13 -27.51
CA LEU A 107 2.99 -4.37 -26.90
C LEU A 107 3.11 -4.62 -25.39
N ALA A 108 4.14 -5.33 -24.95
CA ALA A 108 4.48 -5.47 -23.53
C ALA A 108 4.82 -4.11 -22.90
N ALA A 109 5.54 -3.23 -23.62
CA ALA A 109 5.79 -1.85 -23.18
C ALA A 109 4.49 -1.04 -22.97
N CYS A 110 3.53 -1.21 -23.87
CA CYS A 110 2.22 -0.55 -23.76
C CYS A 110 1.47 -1.04 -22.51
N GLY A 111 1.40 -2.36 -22.30
CA GLY A 111 0.80 -2.96 -21.10
C GLY A 111 1.50 -2.51 -19.82
N LEU A 112 2.84 -2.51 -19.81
CA LEU A 112 3.64 -2.05 -18.68
C LEU A 112 3.38 -0.59 -18.35
N SER A 113 3.24 0.28 -19.36
CA SER A 113 2.95 1.70 -19.13
C SER A 113 1.61 1.92 -18.40
N VAL A 114 0.59 1.10 -18.71
CA VAL A 114 -0.72 1.13 -18.02
C VAL A 114 -0.53 0.71 -16.55
N SER A 115 0.15 -0.42 -16.30
CA SER A 115 0.44 -0.87 -14.94
C SER A 115 1.30 0.11 -14.15
N MET A 116 2.25 0.80 -14.80
CA MET A 116 3.09 1.82 -14.16
C MET A 116 2.29 3.05 -13.73
N GLU A 117 1.34 3.52 -14.55
CA GLU A 117 0.48 4.65 -14.16
C GLU A 117 -0.39 4.30 -12.96
N TYR A 118 -1.01 3.12 -12.97
CA TYR A 118 -1.74 2.62 -11.80
C TYR A 118 -0.84 2.45 -10.58
N GLY A 119 0.33 1.83 -10.72
CA GLY A 119 1.27 1.61 -9.61
C GLY A 119 1.83 2.90 -9.02
N CYS A 120 2.04 3.93 -9.83
CA CYS A 120 2.45 5.25 -9.36
C CYS A 120 1.29 6.06 -8.75
N MET A 121 0.06 5.84 -9.23
CA MET A 121 -1.15 6.51 -8.72
C MET A 121 -1.69 5.86 -7.44
N LEU A 122 -1.53 4.54 -7.30
CA LEU A 122 -1.97 3.70 -6.18
C LEU A 122 -0.78 2.85 -5.70
N PRO A 123 0.19 3.43 -4.99
CA PRO A 123 1.42 2.75 -4.57
C PRO A 123 1.19 1.81 -3.38
N ARG A 124 0.27 0.84 -3.55
CA ARG A 124 -0.06 -0.19 -2.57
C ARG A 124 0.13 -1.59 -3.15
N SER A 125 0.49 -2.54 -2.31
CA SER A 125 0.60 -3.95 -2.68
C SER A 125 -0.74 -4.52 -3.16
N GLY A 126 -0.70 -5.35 -4.20
CA GLY A 126 -1.88 -6.08 -4.71
C GLY A 126 -2.13 -5.96 -6.22
N GLY A 127 -1.33 -5.16 -6.95
CA GLY A 127 -1.32 -5.13 -8.42
C GLY A 127 -2.71 -5.02 -9.07
N ASP A 128 -2.99 -5.88 -10.05
CA ASP A 128 -4.23 -5.82 -10.85
C ASP A 128 -5.50 -6.01 -10.01
N LYS A 129 -5.44 -6.78 -8.91
CA LYS A 129 -6.56 -6.89 -7.96
C LYS A 129 -6.95 -5.53 -7.41
N VAL A 130 -5.95 -4.80 -6.93
CA VAL A 130 -6.10 -3.46 -6.38
C VAL A 130 -6.60 -2.46 -7.42
N TYR A 131 -6.15 -2.57 -8.67
CA TYR A 131 -6.55 -1.65 -9.75
C TYR A 131 -7.99 -1.87 -10.18
N LEU A 132 -8.41 -3.13 -10.31
CA LEU A 132 -9.78 -3.47 -10.68
C LEU A 132 -10.77 -3.17 -9.56
N GLU A 133 -10.42 -3.44 -8.32
CA GLU A 133 -11.26 -3.13 -7.15
C GLU A 133 -11.47 -1.63 -6.98
N TYR A 134 -10.42 -0.84 -7.21
CA TYR A 134 -10.50 0.61 -7.23
C TYR A 134 -11.39 1.13 -8.37
N THR A 135 -11.26 0.56 -9.58
CA THR A 135 -11.91 1.08 -10.78
C THR A 135 -13.36 0.59 -10.96
N TYR A 136 -13.64 -0.66 -10.58
CA TYR A 136 -14.92 -1.33 -10.73
C TYR A 136 -15.45 -1.80 -9.37
N PRO A 137 -15.88 -0.87 -8.52
CA PRO A 137 -16.18 -1.21 -7.14
C PRO A 137 -17.60 -1.82 -6.98
N ARG A 138 -18.40 -1.82 -8.06
CA ARG A 138 -19.69 -2.52 -8.16
C ARG A 138 -19.69 -3.48 -9.35
N PRO A 139 -20.27 -4.69 -9.23
CA PRO A 139 -20.85 -5.29 -8.02
C PRO A 139 -19.80 -5.60 -6.93
N LYS A 140 -20.19 -5.49 -5.65
CA LYS A 140 -19.26 -5.73 -4.53
C LYS A 140 -18.63 -7.13 -4.63
N PHE A 141 -17.34 -7.21 -4.32
CA PHE A 141 -16.53 -8.43 -4.35
C PHE A 141 -16.32 -9.09 -5.72
N LEU A 142 -16.97 -8.63 -6.81
CA LEU A 142 -16.86 -9.30 -8.11
C LEU A 142 -15.43 -9.26 -8.63
N ALA A 143 -14.80 -8.09 -8.69
CA ALA A 143 -13.42 -7.94 -9.17
C ALA A 143 -12.45 -8.82 -8.37
N SER A 144 -12.53 -8.77 -7.04
CA SER A 144 -11.71 -9.57 -6.12
C SER A 144 -11.97 -11.08 -6.30
N THR A 145 -13.22 -11.50 -6.49
CA THR A 145 -13.57 -12.91 -6.75
C THR A 145 -13.04 -13.39 -8.10
N LEU A 146 -13.15 -12.58 -9.15
CA LEU A 146 -12.64 -12.92 -10.48
C LEU A 146 -11.12 -13.13 -10.46
N ILE A 147 -10.37 -12.21 -9.83
CA ILE A 147 -8.92 -12.34 -9.69
C ILE A 147 -8.55 -13.52 -8.78
N ALA A 148 -9.29 -13.76 -7.69
CA ALA A 148 -9.07 -14.90 -6.82
C ALA A 148 -9.26 -16.24 -7.54
N VAL A 149 -10.35 -16.39 -8.29
CA VAL A 149 -10.63 -17.60 -9.07
C VAL A 149 -9.59 -17.78 -10.18
N GLN A 150 -9.18 -16.70 -10.85
CA GLN A 150 -8.09 -16.74 -11.83
C GLN A 150 -6.79 -17.23 -11.19
N ALA A 151 -6.39 -16.68 -10.04
CA ALA A 151 -5.19 -17.08 -9.33
C ALA A 151 -5.21 -18.55 -8.91
N VAL A 152 -6.37 -19.07 -8.51
CA VAL A 152 -6.54 -20.46 -8.08
C VAL A 152 -6.56 -21.43 -9.27
N VAL A 153 -7.35 -21.12 -10.31
CA VAL A 153 -7.60 -22.06 -11.42
C VAL A 153 -6.52 -21.99 -12.48
N LEU A 154 -5.98 -20.80 -12.75
CA LEU A 154 -5.00 -20.54 -13.82
C LEU A 154 -3.60 -20.23 -13.29
N GLY A 155 -3.42 -20.02 -11.99
CA GLY A 155 -2.11 -19.87 -11.36
C GLY A 155 -1.39 -21.21 -11.16
N PHE A 156 -1.33 -22.08 -12.17
CA PHE A 156 -0.61 -23.35 -12.04
C PHE A 156 0.86 -23.24 -12.48
N THR A 157 1.70 -24.20 -12.05
CA THR A 157 3.13 -24.27 -12.40
C THR A 157 3.45 -25.32 -13.46
N ALA A 158 2.42 -25.88 -14.10
CA ALA A 158 2.51 -27.03 -15.01
C ALA A 158 3.54 -26.85 -16.14
N SER A 159 3.57 -25.66 -16.76
CA SER A 159 4.47 -25.38 -17.89
C SER A 159 5.95 -25.60 -17.53
N ASN A 160 6.38 -25.15 -16.36
CA ASN A 160 7.78 -25.31 -15.92
C ASN A 160 8.08 -26.76 -15.52
N CYS A 161 7.11 -27.51 -14.99
CA CYS A 161 7.27 -28.93 -14.74
C CYS A 161 7.48 -29.72 -16.04
N ILE A 162 6.74 -29.37 -17.10
CA ILE A 162 6.86 -29.98 -18.44
C ILE A 162 8.24 -29.66 -19.04
N ILE A 163 8.71 -28.40 -18.93
CA ILE A 163 10.05 -28.03 -19.41
C ILE A 163 11.15 -28.78 -18.66
N PHE A 164 11.05 -28.90 -17.33
CA PHE A 164 11.97 -29.74 -16.57
C PHE A 164 12.00 -31.16 -17.13
N ALA A 165 10.84 -31.80 -17.31
CA ALA A 165 10.77 -33.16 -17.80
C ALA A 165 11.39 -33.33 -19.20
N LYS A 166 11.00 -32.48 -20.16
CA LYS A 166 11.50 -32.54 -21.55
C LYS A 166 13.02 -32.35 -21.61
N TYR A 167 13.56 -31.35 -20.92
CA TYR A 167 15.00 -31.08 -20.92
C TYR A 167 15.81 -32.14 -20.17
N THR A 168 15.28 -32.70 -19.09
CA THR A 168 15.93 -33.79 -18.35
C THR A 168 15.99 -35.07 -19.20
N LEU A 169 14.90 -35.46 -19.85
CA LEU A 169 14.88 -36.65 -20.72
C LEU A 169 15.82 -36.47 -21.93
N PHE A 170 15.85 -35.26 -22.51
CA PHE A 170 16.79 -34.92 -23.59
C PHE A 170 18.25 -35.10 -23.19
N ALA A 171 18.63 -34.57 -22.01
CA ALA A 171 20.00 -34.65 -21.51
C ALA A 171 20.44 -36.10 -21.20
N PHE A 172 19.52 -36.93 -20.70
CA PHE A 172 19.79 -38.34 -20.39
C PHE A 172 19.61 -39.29 -21.58
N ARG A 173 19.31 -38.78 -22.78
CA ARG A 173 19.09 -39.58 -24.01
C ARG A 173 17.99 -40.63 -23.84
N VAL A 174 16.96 -40.29 -23.07
CA VAL A 174 15.79 -41.15 -22.88
C VAL A 174 14.74 -40.73 -23.91
N GLU A 175 14.28 -41.67 -24.74
CA GLU A 175 13.19 -41.38 -25.65
C GLU A 175 11.91 -41.02 -24.85
N PRO A 176 11.34 -39.83 -25.10
CA PRO A 176 10.22 -39.34 -24.31
C PRO A 176 8.94 -40.09 -24.70
N THR A 177 8.37 -40.81 -23.73
CA THR A 177 6.97 -41.26 -23.82
C THR A 177 6.06 -40.27 -23.11
N ASP A 178 4.76 -40.26 -23.44
CA ASP A 178 3.76 -39.43 -22.75
C ASP A 178 3.79 -39.71 -21.23
N LEU A 179 3.94 -40.98 -20.85
CA LEU A 179 4.06 -41.41 -19.46
C LEU A 179 5.36 -40.90 -18.79
N HIS A 180 6.52 -41.00 -19.44
CA HIS A 180 7.78 -40.51 -18.88
C HIS A 180 7.73 -39.01 -18.59
N ASN A 181 7.21 -38.21 -19.51
CA ASN A 181 7.04 -36.77 -19.32
C ASN A 181 6.10 -36.46 -18.16
N LYS A 182 4.92 -37.09 -18.13
CA LYS A 182 3.91 -36.90 -17.07
C LYS A 182 4.46 -37.28 -15.70
N LEU A 183 5.09 -38.46 -15.57
CA LEU A 183 5.64 -38.93 -14.30
C LEU A 183 6.74 -38.02 -13.78
N LEU A 184 7.64 -37.55 -14.65
CA LEU A 184 8.74 -36.68 -14.24
C LEU A 184 8.25 -35.28 -13.87
N ALA A 185 7.31 -34.71 -14.64
CA ALA A 185 6.71 -33.41 -14.35
C ALA A 185 5.86 -33.44 -13.06
N ALA A 186 5.01 -34.44 -12.90
CA ALA A 186 4.20 -34.64 -11.70
C ALA A 186 5.07 -34.98 -10.48
N GLY A 187 6.10 -35.80 -10.66
CA GLY A 187 7.07 -36.16 -9.63
C GLY A 187 7.80 -34.94 -9.11
N LEU A 188 8.27 -34.05 -10.00
CA LEU A 188 8.87 -32.77 -9.61
C LEU A 188 7.90 -31.92 -8.79
N LEU A 189 6.67 -31.72 -9.29
CA LEU A 189 5.65 -30.93 -8.60
C LEU A 189 5.35 -31.49 -7.20
N THR A 190 5.21 -32.81 -7.10
CA THR A 190 4.94 -33.51 -5.84
C THR A 190 6.10 -33.34 -4.86
N LEU A 191 7.33 -33.55 -5.32
CA LEU A 191 8.53 -33.38 -4.51
C LEU A 191 8.64 -31.94 -3.97
N ILE A 192 8.46 -30.94 -4.82
CA ILE A 192 8.52 -29.53 -4.41
C ILE A 192 7.40 -29.18 -3.43
N THR A 193 6.20 -29.71 -3.65
CA THR A 193 5.05 -29.52 -2.75
C THR A 193 5.33 -30.12 -1.38
N ILE A 194 5.95 -31.31 -1.32
CA ILE A 194 6.38 -31.94 -0.06
C ILE A 194 7.48 -31.10 0.61
N ILE A 195 8.48 -30.63 -0.13
CA ILE A 195 9.56 -29.79 0.40
C ILE A 195 9.00 -28.51 1.03
N HIS A 196 8.12 -27.78 0.35
CA HIS A 196 7.52 -26.57 0.92
C HIS A 196 6.44 -26.84 1.97
N GLY A 197 5.81 -28.01 1.93
CA GLY A 197 4.81 -28.44 2.90
C GLY A 197 5.41 -28.88 4.23
N VAL A 198 6.56 -29.54 4.22
CA VAL A 198 7.18 -30.17 5.41
C VAL A 198 8.49 -29.50 5.82
N PHE A 199 9.30 -29.05 4.85
CA PHE A 199 10.66 -28.54 5.07
C PHE A 199 10.85 -27.12 4.54
N LEU A 200 9.94 -26.20 4.88
CA LEU A 200 9.87 -24.85 4.30
C LEU A 200 11.21 -24.08 4.30
N ARG A 201 11.97 -24.13 5.41
CA ARG A 201 13.26 -23.45 5.52
C ARG A 201 14.29 -24.00 4.54
N ALA A 202 14.33 -25.32 4.36
CA ALA A 202 15.20 -25.95 3.37
C ALA A 202 14.74 -25.59 1.94
N GLY A 203 13.43 -25.56 1.68
CA GLY A 203 12.88 -25.12 0.40
C GLY A 203 13.33 -23.70 0.01
N ILE A 204 13.26 -22.76 0.95
CA ILE A 204 13.72 -21.37 0.75
C ILE A 204 15.24 -21.32 0.50
N ALA A 205 16.04 -22.10 1.21
CA ALA A 205 17.49 -22.16 0.99
C ALA A 205 17.83 -22.73 -0.40
N ILE A 206 17.17 -23.83 -0.80
CA ILE A 206 17.37 -24.47 -2.11
C ILE A 206 16.97 -23.52 -3.23
N GLN A 207 15.79 -22.90 -3.19
CA GLN A 207 15.36 -21.99 -4.26
C GLN A 207 16.29 -20.78 -4.39
N ASN A 208 16.85 -20.27 -3.27
CA ASN A 208 17.81 -19.16 -3.30
C ASN A 208 19.12 -19.58 -4.00
N ALA A 209 19.60 -20.81 -3.76
CA ALA A 209 20.75 -21.36 -4.47
C ALA A 209 20.46 -21.56 -5.97
N LEU A 210 19.29 -22.12 -6.31
CA LEU A 210 18.86 -22.30 -7.70
C LEU A 210 18.66 -20.97 -8.45
N GLY A 211 18.32 -19.89 -7.73
CA GLY A 211 18.27 -18.54 -8.27
C GLY A 211 19.60 -18.08 -8.87
N TRP A 212 20.74 -18.47 -8.29
CA TRP A 212 22.06 -18.16 -8.85
C TRP A 212 22.36 -18.93 -10.14
N VAL A 213 21.90 -20.18 -10.25
CA VAL A 213 22.00 -20.97 -11.49
C VAL A 213 21.24 -20.26 -12.62
N LYS A 214 20.08 -19.68 -12.30
CA LYS A 214 19.29 -18.92 -13.25
C LYS A 214 20.02 -17.66 -13.74
N ILE A 215 20.61 -16.88 -12.83
CA ILE A 215 21.43 -15.72 -13.19
C ILE A 215 22.62 -16.13 -14.07
N PHE A 216 23.29 -17.22 -13.72
CA PHE A 216 24.38 -17.77 -14.52
C PHE A 216 23.93 -18.12 -15.95
N LEU A 217 22.79 -18.81 -16.11
CA LEU A 217 22.25 -19.16 -17.43
C LEU A 217 21.94 -17.94 -18.28
N ILE A 218 21.38 -16.89 -17.68
CA ILE A 218 21.09 -15.64 -18.38
C ILE A 218 22.40 -15.00 -18.88
N GLY A 219 23.42 -14.96 -18.02
CA GLY A 219 24.75 -14.47 -18.39
C GLY A 219 25.39 -15.31 -19.50
N ALA A 220 25.36 -16.64 -19.35
CA ALA A 220 25.89 -17.58 -20.34
C ALA A 220 25.21 -17.39 -21.70
N MET A 221 23.87 -17.35 -21.75
CA MET A 221 23.13 -17.07 -23.00
C MET A 221 23.50 -15.73 -23.61
N SER A 222 23.60 -14.67 -22.80
CA SER A 222 23.92 -13.33 -23.29
C SER A 222 25.30 -13.31 -23.96
N LEU A 223 26.27 -13.99 -23.34
CA LEU A 223 27.62 -14.14 -23.87
C LEU A 223 27.65 -15.05 -25.10
N THR A 224 26.89 -16.15 -25.11
CA THR A 224 26.78 -17.04 -26.27
C THR A 224 26.16 -16.33 -27.47
N GLY A 225 25.08 -15.57 -27.28
CA GLY A 225 24.46 -14.82 -28.37
C GLY A 225 25.35 -13.69 -28.89
N MET A 226 26.05 -12.98 -28.01
CA MET A 226 27.06 -11.99 -28.40
C MET A 226 28.23 -12.63 -29.15
N TRP A 227 28.71 -13.78 -28.68
CA TRP A 227 29.80 -14.54 -29.30
C TRP A 227 29.44 -15.04 -30.70
N VAL A 228 28.24 -15.58 -30.90
CA VAL A 228 27.74 -16.00 -32.22
C VAL A 228 27.70 -14.81 -33.19
N LEU A 229 27.24 -13.64 -32.73
CA LEU A 229 27.23 -12.43 -33.54
C LEU A 229 28.64 -11.95 -33.90
N LEU A 230 29.57 -11.95 -32.93
CA LEU A 230 30.95 -11.55 -33.16
C LEU A 230 31.68 -12.52 -34.10
N LEU A 231 31.43 -13.82 -34.01
CA LEU A 231 31.99 -14.81 -34.93
C LEU A 231 31.48 -14.61 -36.37
N GLN A 232 30.22 -14.22 -36.56
CA GLN A 232 29.72 -13.90 -37.90
C GLN A 232 30.24 -12.57 -38.45
N VAL A 233 30.40 -11.55 -37.61
CA VAL A 233 30.81 -10.20 -38.05
C VAL A 233 32.32 -10.08 -38.22
N PHE A 234 33.11 -10.73 -37.37
CA PHE A 234 34.57 -10.58 -37.29
C PHE A 234 35.36 -11.88 -37.49
N GLY A 235 34.71 -13.05 -37.51
CA GLY A 235 35.37 -14.33 -37.71
C GLY A 235 35.62 -14.64 -39.18
N ASN A 236 36.76 -15.26 -39.50
CA ASN A 236 36.96 -15.89 -40.80
C ASN A 236 35.93 -17.02 -40.96
N SER A 237 35.06 -16.89 -41.94
CA SER A 237 33.89 -17.72 -42.29
C SER A 237 34.14 -19.23 -42.53
N HIS A 238 35.33 -19.74 -42.21
CA HIS A 238 35.76 -21.12 -42.41
C HIS A 238 35.85 -21.97 -41.13
N GLN A 239 35.63 -21.40 -39.93
CA GLN A 239 35.60 -22.17 -38.67
C GLN A 239 34.19 -22.51 -38.16
N VAL A 240 33.14 -22.14 -38.89
CA VAL A 240 31.80 -22.75 -38.73
C VAL A 240 31.75 -23.93 -39.72
N THR A 241 31.70 -25.15 -39.21
CA THR A 241 31.86 -26.36 -40.02
C THR A 241 30.81 -26.41 -41.16
N PRO A 242 31.23 -26.67 -42.41
CA PRO A 242 30.36 -26.61 -43.59
C PRO A 242 29.32 -27.74 -43.60
N GLY A 243 28.04 -27.38 -43.70
CA GLY A 243 26.92 -28.33 -43.76
C GLY A 243 25.52 -27.75 -43.97
N THR A 244 25.22 -26.49 -43.63
CA THR A 244 23.99 -25.79 -44.06
C THR A 244 24.21 -24.28 -44.00
N ALA A 245 24.30 -23.62 -45.16
CA ALA A 245 24.37 -22.16 -45.24
C ALA A 245 23.18 -21.49 -44.51
N PRO A 246 23.35 -20.26 -43.98
CA PRO A 246 22.32 -19.58 -43.19
C PRO A 246 21.11 -19.25 -44.09
N HIS A 247 20.00 -19.96 -43.92
CA HIS A 247 18.77 -19.74 -44.68
C HIS A 247 18.03 -18.43 -44.35
N ALA A 248 18.68 -17.40 -43.81
CA ALA A 248 17.95 -16.35 -43.10
C ALA A 248 18.27 -14.90 -43.47
N LEU A 249 19.41 -14.56 -44.10
CA LEU A 249 19.81 -13.15 -44.26
C LEU A 249 20.51 -12.82 -45.60
N SER A 250 20.44 -13.69 -46.62
CA SER A 250 21.08 -13.44 -47.92
C SER A 250 20.42 -12.32 -48.73
N SER A 251 19.10 -12.12 -48.56
CA SER A 251 18.35 -11.02 -49.17
C SER A 251 17.11 -10.69 -48.34
N TRP A 252 16.62 -9.44 -48.44
CA TRP A 252 15.39 -9.01 -47.74
C TRP A 252 14.19 -9.91 -48.07
N GLY A 253 14.05 -10.33 -49.33
CA GLY A 253 12.94 -11.18 -49.77
C GLY A 253 12.96 -12.58 -49.14
N ASP A 254 14.14 -13.16 -48.95
CA ASP A 254 14.29 -14.51 -48.38
C ASP A 254 13.80 -14.56 -46.92
N MET A 255 13.95 -13.47 -46.17
CA MET A 255 13.50 -13.39 -44.77
C MET A 255 11.99 -13.61 -44.62
N TRP A 256 11.20 -13.23 -45.62
CA TRP A 256 9.74 -13.29 -45.60
C TRP A 256 9.18 -14.51 -46.34
N LYS A 257 10.04 -15.36 -46.89
CA LYS A 257 9.61 -16.55 -47.62
C LYS A 257 8.94 -17.53 -46.66
N GLY A 258 7.73 -17.97 -46.98
CA GLY A 258 6.94 -18.87 -46.13
C GLY A 258 6.24 -18.17 -44.95
N SER A 259 6.20 -16.83 -44.91
CA SER A 259 5.48 -16.09 -43.87
C SER A 259 4.01 -16.48 -43.82
N ASN A 260 3.58 -16.91 -42.63
CA ASN A 260 2.20 -17.24 -42.33
C ASN A 260 1.52 -16.08 -41.59
N TRP A 261 0.72 -15.30 -42.31
CA TRP A 261 0.00 -14.13 -41.80
C TRP A 261 -1.38 -14.46 -41.21
N SER A 262 -1.65 -15.74 -40.93
CA SER A 262 -2.89 -16.17 -40.27
C SER A 262 -3.05 -15.45 -38.93
N TRP A 263 -4.17 -14.73 -38.77
CA TRP A 263 -4.46 -14.02 -37.52
C TRP A 263 -4.48 -14.94 -36.31
N SER A 264 -5.10 -16.13 -36.44
CA SER A 264 -5.16 -17.12 -35.35
C SER A 264 -3.74 -17.54 -34.92
N LEU A 265 -2.85 -17.86 -35.86
CA LEU A 265 -1.50 -18.34 -35.52
C LEU A 265 -0.59 -17.21 -35.02
N LEU A 266 -0.77 -16.00 -35.54
CA LEU A 266 -0.11 -14.80 -35.03
C LEU A 266 -0.57 -14.46 -33.61
N SER A 267 -1.86 -14.63 -33.31
CA SER A 267 -2.40 -14.36 -31.97
C SER A 267 -1.86 -15.32 -30.89
N THR A 268 -1.81 -16.64 -31.16
CA THR A 268 -1.23 -17.61 -30.21
C THR A 268 0.29 -17.44 -30.11
N SER A 269 0.96 -17.04 -31.19
CA SER A 269 2.37 -16.61 -31.14
C SER A 269 2.56 -15.40 -30.23
N LEU A 270 1.68 -14.40 -30.29
CA LEU A 270 1.71 -13.24 -29.39
C LEU A 270 1.42 -13.63 -27.94
N PHE A 271 0.53 -14.60 -27.68
CA PHE A 271 0.33 -15.17 -26.33
C PHE A 271 1.63 -15.76 -25.76
N LYS A 272 2.38 -16.52 -26.57
CA LYS A 272 3.69 -17.07 -26.19
C LYS A 272 4.74 -15.98 -25.93
N VAL A 273 4.74 -14.90 -26.72
CA VAL A 273 5.62 -13.75 -26.46
C VAL A 273 5.22 -13.04 -25.16
N PHE A 274 3.93 -12.81 -24.93
CA PHE A 274 3.45 -12.22 -23.67
C PHE A 274 3.77 -13.08 -22.46
N TYR A 275 3.69 -14.40 -22.58
CA TYR A 275 4.13 -15.32 -21.55
C TYR A 275 5.61 -15.12 -21.21
N SER A 276 6.46 -14.91 -22.23
CA SER A 276 7.88 -14.63 -22.01
C SER A 276 8.14 -13.30 -21.30
N TYR A 277 7.24 -12.32 -21.42
CA TYR A 277 7.32 -11.04 -20.68
C TYR A 277 6.55 -11.04 -19.34
N ALA A 278 5.94 -12.15 -18.95
CA ALA A 278 5.14 -12.23 -17.74
C ALA A 278 5.98 -11.91 -16.49
N GLY A 279 5.53 -10.93 -15.70
CA GLY A 279 6.20 -10.51 -14.47
C GLY A 279 6.90 -9.15 -14.51
N LEU A 280 6.87 -8.41 -15.63
CA LEU A 280 7.39 -7.05 -15.70
C LEU A 280 6.75 -6.10 -14.67
N ASN A 281 5.48 -6.32 -14.36
CA ASN A 281 4.69 -5.60 -13.36
C ASN A 281 4.70 -6.28 -11.97
N ASN A 282 5.56 -7.28 -11.73
CA ASN A 282 5.52 -8.05 -10.46
C ASN A 282 5.79 -7.17 -9.22
N ILE A 283 6.56 -6.10 -9.38
CA ILE A 283 6.81 -5.13 -8.30
C ILE A 283 5.51 -4.49 -7.79
N ASN A 284 4.48 -4.37 -8.64
CA ASN A 284 3.18 -3.79 -8.29
C ASN A 284 2.44 -4.63 -7.23
N ASN A 285 2.81 -5.90 -7.05
CA ASN A 285 2.24 -6.77 -6.04
C ASN A 285 2.84 -6.55 -4.64
N VAL A 286 4.00 -5.90 -4.54
CA VAL A 286 4.79 -5.77 -3.29
C VAL A 286 5.19 -4.33 -2.97
N LEU A 287 4.44 -3.33 -3.48
CA LEU A 287 4.82 -1.91 -3.36
C LEU A 287 4.94 -1.39 -1.92
N ASN A 288 4.23 -1.99 -0.95
CA ASN A 288 4.33 -1.59 0.45
C ASN A 288 5.73 -1.85 1.04
N GLU A 289 6.47 -2.82 0.50
CA GLU A 289 7.80 -3.19 0.98
C GLU A 289 8.91 -2.45 0.22
N VAL A 290 8.58 -1.70 -0.84
CA VAL A 290 9.57 -1.04 -1.72
C VAL A 290 9.98 0.33 -1.17
N HIS A 291 11.28 0.58 -1.10
CA HIS A 291 11.80 1.92 -0.85
C HIS A 291 11.47 2.86 -2.03
N ASN A 292 10.83 3.99 -1.73
CA ASN A 292 10.40 4.99 -2.71
C ASN A 292 9.66 4.36 -3.93
N PRO A 293 8.46 3.80 -3.73
CA PRO A 293 7.78 2.93 -4.71
C PRO A 293 7.55 3.62 -6.06
N VAL A 294 7.20 4.92 -6.06
CA VAL A 294 6.97 5.68 -7.29
C VAL A 294 8.24 5.78 -8.14
N GLN A 295 9.37 6.17 -7.55
CA GLN A 295 10.63 6.30 -8.30
C GLN A 295 11.14 4.92 -8.76
N THR A 296 10.98 3.90 -7.92
CA THR A 296 11.39 2.53 -8.25
C THR A 296 10.58 1.99 -9.43
N ILE A 297 9.25 2.13 -9.45
CA ILE A 297 8.42 1.73 -10.62
C ILE A 297 8.87 2.46 -11.90
N LYS A 298 9.07 3.79 -11.81
CA LYS A 298 9.44 4.63 -12.96
C LYS A 298 10.79 4.27 -13.59
N THR A 299 11.66 3.57 -12.87
CA THR A 299 13.02 3.25 -13.32
C THR A 299 13.24 1.75 -13.51
N VAL A 300 12.84 0.91 -12.55
CA VAL A 300 13.03 -0.55 -12.60
C VAL A 300 12.24 -1.18 -13.75
N CYS A 301 10.96 -0.86 -13.88
CA CYS A 301 10.10 -1.50 -14.88
C CYS A 301 10.58 -1.25 -16.32
N PRO A 302 10.86 0.00 -16.75
CA PRO A 302 11.43 0.24 -18.08
C PRO A 302 12.81 -0.40 -18.27
N THR A 303 13.68 -0.37 -17.26
CA THR A 303 15.02 -0.98 -17.36
C THR A 303 14.91 -2.49 -17.56
N ALA A 304 14.07 -3.16 -16.77
CA ALA A 304 13.84 -4.61 -16.89
C ALA A 304 13.27 -4.99 -18.27
N LEU A 305 12.35 -4.18 -18.81
CA LEU A 305 11.81 -4.38 -20.15
C LEU A 305 12.89 -4.28 -21.23
N VAL A 306 13.72 -3.24 -21.19
CA VAL A 306 14.81 -3.06 -22.17
C VAL A 306 15.82 -4.20 -22.09
N THR A 307 16.19 -4.61 -20.87
CA THR A 307 17.10 -5.75 -20.67
C THR A 307 16.49 -7.05 -21.21
N ALA A 308 15.27 -7.41 -20.83
CA ALA A 308 14.63 -8.63 -21.31
C ALA A 308 14.38 -8.60 -22.82
N GLY A 309 13.92 -7.46 -23.36
CA GLY A 309 13.72 -7.23 -24.79
C GLY A 309 14.98 -7.45 -25.61
N GLY A 310 16.09 -6.82 -25.21
CA GLY A 310 17.37 -7.01 -25.87
C GLY A 310 17.83 -8.48 -25.84
N LEU A 311 17.75 -9.12 -24.67
CA LEU A 311 18.17 -10.52 -24.52
C LEU A 311 17.32 -11.50 -25.33
N TYR A 312 16.00 -11.30 -25.39
CA TYR A 312 15.12 -12.19 -26.17
C TYR A 312 15.33 -12.05 -27.67
N LEU A 313 15.53 -10.83 -28.17
CA LEU A 313 15.85 -10.61 -29.57
C LEU A 313 17.21 -11.24 -29.93
N LEU A 314 18.22 -11.07 -29.07
CA LEU A 314 19.54 -11.69 -29.26
C LEU A 314 19.47 -13.23 -29.22
N ALA A 315 18.69 -13.81 -28.31
CA ALA A 315 18.50 -15.26 -28.22
C ALA A 315 17.82 -15.81 -29.48
N ASN A 316 16.73 -15.18 -29.93
CA ASN A 316 16.02 -15.58 -31.15
C ASN A 316 16.92 -15.47 -32.39
N LEU A 317 17.69 -14.39 -32.49
CA LEU A 317 18.67 -14.25 -33.54
C LEU A 317 19.71 -15.38 -33.49
N SER A 318 20.18 -15.75 -32.30
CA SER A 318 21.14 -16.85 -32.12
C SER A 318 20.56 -18.20 -32.58
N TYR A 319 19.30 -18.50 -32.24
CA TYR A 319 18.63 -19.72 -32.72
C TYR A 319 18.59 -19.77 -34.25
N LEU A 320 18.16 -18.69 -34.89
CA LEU A 320 18.00 -18.60 -36.35
C LEU A 320 19.32 -18.63 -37.11
N LEU A 321 20.43 -18.26 -36.47
CA LEU A 321 21.77 -18.25 -37.09
C LEU A 321 22.52 -19.57 -36.94
N VAL A 322 22.25 -20.34 -35.88
CA VAL A 322 23.02 -21.55 -35.53
C VAL A 322 22.28 -22.84 -35.90
N ILE A 323 20.95 -22.86 -35.75
CA ILE A 323 20.13 -24.06 -35.95
C ILE A 323 19.46 -23.99 -37.32
N PRO A 324 19.49 -25.06 -38.13
CA PRO A 324 18.75 -25.11 -39.38
C PRO A 324 17.26 -24.85 -39.19
N PHE A 325 16.64 -24.12 -40.12
CA PHE A 325 15.29 -23.58 -39.95
C PHE A 325 14.21 -24.66 -39.72
N GLU A 326 14.28 -25.78 -40.44
CA GLU A 326 13.32 -26.88 -40.27
C GLU A 326 13.51 -27.60 -38.93
N GLU A 327 14.75 -27.77 -38.46
CA GLU A 327 15.02 -28.33 -37.12
C GLU A 327 14.43 -27.44 -36.01
N ILE A 328 14.45 -26.10 -36.19
CA ILE A 328 13.80 -25.19 -35.22
C ILE A 328 12.28 -25.43 -35.18
N LYS A 329 11.62 -25.62 -36.33
CA LYS A 329 10.17 -25.88 -36.37
C LYS A 329 9.80 -27.20 -35.69
N GLU A 330 10.64 -28.21 -35.82
CA GLU A 330 10.43 -29.54 -35.23
C GLU A 330 10.87 -29.62 -33.76
N SER A 331 11.72 -28.69 -33.31
CA SER A 331 12.28 -28.70 -31.96
C SER A 331 11.25 -28.57 -30.83
N GLY A 332 10.06 -28.04 -31.12
CA GLY A 332 9.05 -27.72 -30.11
C GLY A 332 9.64 -26.83 -29.01
N GLU A 333 9.65 -27.34 -27.78
CA GLU A 333 10.17 -26.65 -26.60
C GLU A 333 11.66 -26.89 -26.34
N LEU A 334 12.36 -27.66 -27.18
CA LEU A 334 13.77 -28.04 -26.99
C LEU A 334 14.75 -27.19 -27.81
N VAL A 335 14.30 -26.10 -28.44
CA VAL A 335 15.16 -25.20 -29.26
C VAL A 335 16.40 -24.72 -28.49
N GLY A 336 16.26 -24.45 -27.19
CA GLY A 336 17.40 -24.09 -26.34
C GLY A 336 18.44 -25.20 -26.21
N ALA A 337 18.00 -26.46 -26.12
CA ALA A 337 18.91 -27.60 -26.00
C ALA A 337 19.67 -27.85 -27.30
N LEU A 338 18.98 -27.75 -28.45
CA LEU A 338 19.60 -27.85 -29.77
C LEU A 338 20.66 -26.78 -30.00
N LEU A 339 20.41 -25.54 -29.56
CA LEU A 339 21.42 -24.47 -29.66
C LEU A 339 22.70 -24.84 -28.93
N PHE A 340 22.58 -25.25 -27.66
CA PHE A 340 23.74 -25.56 -26.84
C PHE A 340 24.47 -26.83 -27.29
N GLU A 341 23.74 -27.85 -27.75
CA GLU A 341 24.33 -29.03 -28.37
C GLU A 341 25.15 -28.66 -29.61
N ARG A 342 24.64 -27.79 -30.49
CA ARG A 342 25.38 -27.33 -31.67
C ARG A 342 26.64 -26.53 -31.34
N LEU A 343 26.59 -25.71 -30.29
CA LEU A 343 27.69 -24.81 -29.94
C LEU A 343 28.79 -25.46 -29.10
N PHE A 344 28.43 -26.38 -28.21
CA PHE A 344 29.35 -26.94 -27.21
C PHE A 344 29.49 -28.47 -27.29
N GLY A 345 28.88 -29.09 -28.30
CA GLY A 345 28.97 -30.52 -28.60
C GLY A 345 28.23 -31.43 -27.62
N ASP A 346 28.38 -32.74 -27.83
CA ASP A 346 27.63 -33.79 -27.12
C ASP A 346 27.83 -33.82 -25.60
N ASN A 347 29.04 -33.54 -25.11
CA ASN A 347 29.37 -33.76 -23.70
C ASN A 347 28.93 -32.59 -22.82
N ILE A 348 29.21 -31.35 -23.24
CA ILE A 348 28.90 -30.14 -22.46
C ILE A 348 27.60 -29.52 -22.97
N GLY A 349 27.45 -29.39 -24.29
CA GLY A 349 26.30 -28.75 -24.92
C GLY A 349 24.98 -29.50 -24.73
N ARG A 350 24.98 -30.82 -24.93
CA ARG A 350 23.75 -31.63 -24.84
C ARG A 350 23.36 -31.99 -23.40
N ILE A 351 24.34 -32.07 -22.49
CA ILE A 351 24.09 -32.55 -21.11
C ILE A 351 24.03 -31.37 -20.14
N LEU A 352 25.12 -30.60 -19.99
CA LEU A 352 25.25 -29.60 -18.92
C LEU A 352 24.22 -28.47 -19.06
N PHE A 353 24.12 -27.86 -20.24
CA PHE A 353 23.23 -26.71 -20.45
C PHE A 353 21.74 -27.08 -20.42
N PRO A 354 21.29 -28.18 -21.07
CA PRO A 354 19.92 -28.65 -20.92
C PRO A 354 19.55 -29.03 -19.49
N LEU A 355 20.44 -29.69 -18.74
CA LEU A 355 20.21 -29.93 -17.31
C LEU A 355 20.16 -28.63 -16.51
N ALA A 356 21.00 -27.65 -16.82
CA ALA A 356 20.91 -26.34 -16.17
C ALA A 356 19.58 -25.65 -16.48
N ILE A 357 19.07 -25.72 -17.71
CA ILE A 357 17.72 -25.22 -18.07
C ILE A 357 16.64 -25.98 -17.30
N ALA A 358 16.74 -27.30 -17.20
CA ALA A 358 15.81 -28.11 -16.39
C ALA A 358 15.84 -27.68 -14.92
N ILE A 359 17.03 -27.56 -14.31
CA ILE A 359 17.22 -27.10 -12.93
C ILE A 359 16.68 -25.68 -12.74
N SER A 360 16.83 -24.80 -13.72
CA SER A 360 16.25 -23.45 -13.72
C SER A 360 14.72 -23.50 -13.74
N ALA A 361 14.13 -24.39 -14.55
CA ALA A 361 12.68 -24.61 -14.57
C ALA A 361 12.19 -25.16 -13.22
N ALA A 362 12.90 -26.12 -12.63
CA ALA A 362 12.61 -26.66 -11.29
C ALA A 362 12.71 -25.57 -10.20
N GLY A 363 13.74 -24.72 -10.24
CA GLY A 363 13.87 -23.57 -9.35
C GLY A 363 12.70 -22.59 -9.49
N ASN A 364 12.22 -22.37 -10.73
CA ASN A 364 11.02 -21.55 -10.96
C ASN A 364 9.75 -22.21 -10.39
N VAL A 365 9.59 -23.53 -10.52
CA VAL A 365 8.48 -24.26 -9.87
C VAL A 365 8.52 -24.07 -8.36
N MET A 366 9.71 -24.12 -7.73
CA MET A 366 9.86 -23.88 -6.29
C MET A 366 9.35 -22.48 -5.90
N VAL A 367 9.86 -21.44 -6.57
CA VAL A 367 9.52 -20.04 -6.26
C VAL A 367 8.03 -19.77 -6.47
N VAL A 368 7.46 -20.23 -7.59
CA VAL A 368 6.06 -19.97 -7.92
C VAL A 368 5.13 -20.76 -6.99
N THR A 369 5.44 -22.02 -6.70
CA THR A 369 4.66 -22.84 -5.76
C THR A 369 4.64 -22.20 -4.37
N TYR A 370 5.77 -21.68 -3.89
CA TYR A 370 5.84 -20.95 -2.63
C TYR A 370 4.98 -19.67 -2.65
N ALA A 371 5.12 -18.85 -3.68
CA ALA A 371 4.39 -17.58 -3.80
C ALA A 371 2.87 -17.80 -3.91
N LEU A 372 2.43 -18.70 -4.79
CA LEU A 372 1.01 -18.95 -5.03
C LEU A 372 0.36 -19.72 -3.88
N ALA A 373 1.09 -20.57 -3.16
CA ALA A 373 0.57 -21.15 -1.92
C ALA A 373 0.18 -20.08 -0.89
N ARG A 374 1.01 -19.04 -0.72
CA ARG A 374 0.69 -17.92 0.18
C ARG A 374 -0.45 -17.05 -0.33
N VAL A 375 -0.48 -16.75 -1.63
CA VAL A 375 -1.60 -16.04 -2.26
C VAL A 375 -2.90 -16.82 -2.05
N ASN A 376 -2.92 -18.12 -2.31
CA ASN A 376 -4.09 -18.97 -2.11
C ASN A 376 -4.49 -19.09 -0.63
N GLN A 377 -3.53 -19.14 0.29
CA GLN A 377 -3.79 -19.10 1.74
C GLN A 377 -4.44 -17.78 2.14
N GLU A 378 -3.99 -16.65 1.58
CA GLU A 378 -4.54 -15.34 1.86
C GLU A 378 -5.93 -15.14 1.24
N ILE A 379 -6.15 -15.63 0.01
CA ILE A 379 -7.49 -15.72 -0.60
C ILE A 379 -8.43 -16.55 0.30
N ALA A 380 -7.94 -17.64 0.89
CA ALA A 380 -8.71 -18.43 1.85
C ALA A 380 -9.03 -17.65 3.13
N ARG A 381 -8.06 -16.90 3.68
CA ARG A 381 -8.23 -16.05 4.87
C ARG A 381 -9.25 -14.94 4.67
N GLN A 382 -9.25 -14.33 3.49
CA GLN A 382 -10.21 -13.30 3.11
C GLN A 382 -11.63 -13.84 2.91
N GLY A 383 -11.76 -15.16 2.80
CA GLY A 383 -13.03 -15.84 2.74
C GLY A 383 -13.55 -16.08 1.32
N PHE A 384 -12.68 -15.96 0.32
CA PHE A 384 -13.02 -16.23 -1.07
C PHE A 384 -12.97 -17.72 -1.44
N LEU A 385 -12.47 -18.61 -0.58
CA LEU A 385 -12.46 -20.06 -0.79
C LEU A 385 -13.41 -20.81 0.17
N PRO A 386 -13.96 -21.97 -0.23
CA PRO A 386 -14.66 -22.87 0.70
C PRO A 386 -13.68 -23.47 1.73
N TRP A 387 -14.20 -23.93 2.87
CA TRP A 387 -13.40 -24.49 3.97
C TRP A 387 -12.23 -23.60 4.43
N GLN A 388 -12.47 -22.29 4.47
CA GLN A 388 -11.52 -21.22 4.82
C GLN A 388 -10.59 -21.62 5.98
N LYS A 389 -11.15 -22.08 7.11
CA LYS A 389 -10.39 -22.47 8.33
C LYS A 389 -9.33 -23.55 8.07
N LEU A 390 -9.61 -24.50 7.19
CA LEU A 390 -8.68 -25.57 6.83
C LEU A 390 -7.64 -25.04 5.84
N LEU A 391 -8.09 -24.34 4.79
CA LEU A 391 -7.21 -23.87 3.71
C LEU A 391 -6.31 -22.69 4.12
N SER A 392 -6.70 -21.91 5.13
CA SER A 392 -5.92 -20.81 5.70
C SER A 392 -4.93 -21.23 6.78
N SER A 393 -5.02 -22.48 7.27
CA SER A 393 -4.23 -22.98 8.40
C SER A 393 -2.74 -23.12 8.04
N SER A 394 -1.86 -22.83 8.98
CA SER A 394 -0.42 -23.14 8.91
C SER A 394 -0.03 -24.42 9.66
N ARG A 395 -0.97 -25.07 10.35
CA ARG A 395 -0.72 -26.31 11.11
C ARG A 395 -0.62 -27.54 10.18
N PRO A 396 0.19 -28.56 10.53
CA PRO A 396 0.97 -28.69 11.77
C PRO A 396 2.43 -28.16 11.70
N TRP A 397 3.00 -27.94 10.52
CA TRP A 397 4.43 -27.65 10.36
C TRP A 397 4.78 -26.15 10.19
N ASP A 398 3.84 -25.24 10.47
CA ASP A 398 3.98 -23.79 10.23
C ASP A 398 4.22 -23.43 8.75
N THR A 399 3.51 -24.15 7.87
CA THR A 399 3.62 -24.03 6.40
C THR A 399 2.23 -23.84 5.77
N PRO A 400 2.12 -23.17 4.62
CA PRO A 400 0.82 -22.89 3.97
C PRO A 400 0.26 -24.12 3.23
N LEU A 401 0.08 -25.25 3.92
CA LEU A 401 -0.35 -26.52 3.31
C LEU A 401 -1.68 -26.43 2.57
N GLY A 402 -2.65 -25.72 3.14
CA GLY A 402 -3.94 -25.52 2.48
C GLY A 402 -3.80 -24.80 1.14
N GLY A 403 -3.03 -23.71 1.12
CA GLY A 403 -2.69 -22.98 -0.11
C GLY A 403 -1.86 -23.80 -1.10
N LEU A 404 -0.94 -24.64 -0.62
CA LEU A 404 -0.17 -25.59 -1.43
C LEU A 404 -1.08 -26.61 -2.12
N ILE A 405 -2.07 -27.16 -1.42
CA ILE A 405 -3.02 -28.12 -2.01
C ILE A 405 -3.88 -27.44 -3.09
N VAL A 406 -4.36 -26.22 -2.81
CA VAL A 406 -5.14 -25.41 -3.77
C VAL A 406 -4.33 -25.12 -5.03
N HIS A 407 -3.02 -24.91 -4.92
CA HIS A 407 -2.10 -24.74 -6.05
C HIS A 407 -1.79 -26.06 -6.78
N TYR A 408 -1.60 -27.13 -6.00
CA TYR A 408 -1.18 -28.45 -6.48
C TYR A 408 -2.23 -29.11 -7.36
N ILE A 409 -3.51 -29.09 -6.96
CA ILE A 409 -4.58 -29.81 -7.68
C ILE A 409 -4.73 -29.32 -9.13
N PRO A 410 -4.94 -28.01 -9.42
CA PRO A 410 -5.04 -27.52 -10.80
C PRO A 410 -3.77 -27.81 -11.59
N SER A 411 -2.59 -27.60 -10.98
CA SER A 411 -1.30 -27.90 -11.62
C SER A 411 -1.18 -29.38 -12.01
N MET A 412 -1.60 -30.30 -11.13
CA MET A 412 -1.54 -31.73 -11.38
C MET A 412 -2.53 -32.19 -12.45
N LEU A 413 -3.75 -31.65 -12.44
CA LEU A 413 -4.76 -31.94 -13.46
C LEU A 413 -4.30 -31.50 -14.85
N VAL A 414 -3.72 -30.29 -14.95
CA VAL A 414 -3.21 -29.74 -16.21
C VAL A 414 -1.98 -30.51 -16.73
N ILE A 415 -1.15 -31.09 -15.85
CA ILE A 415 -0.04 -31.97 -16.26
C ILE A 415 -0.56 -33.33 -16.76
N THR A 416 -1.56 -33.90 -16.11
CA THR A 416 -1.92 -35.32 -16.29
C THR A 416 -3.02 -35.58 -17.31
N LEU A 417 -4.02 -34.70 -17.42
CA LEU A 417 -5.18 -34.90 -18.29
C LEU A 417 -4.88 -34.71 -19.78
N PRO A 418 -4.23 -33.61 -20.24
CA PRO A 418 -4.04 -33.37 -21.66
C PRO A 418 -2.92 -34.25 -22.27
N PRO A 419 -2.93 -34.45 -23.61
CA PRO A 419 -1.81 -35.07 -24.33
C PRO A 419 -0.52 -34.22 -24.28
N GLN A 420 0.65 -34.83 -24.02
CA GLN A 420 1.90 -34.08 -23.79
C GLN A 420 2.45 -33.33 -25.00
N GLN A 421 2.05 -33.71 -26.22
CA GLN A 421 2.55 -33.10 -27.44
C GLN A 421 2.17 -31.61 -27.50
N ASP A 422 0.93 -31.27 -27.16
CA ASP A 422 0.38 -29.91 -27.29
C ASP A 422 0.13 -29.21 -25.96
N VAL A 423 0.24 -29.94 -24.83
CA VAL A 423 -0.12 -29.43 -23.51
C VAL A 423 0.60 -28.13 -23.16
N TYR A 424 1.86 -27.97 -23.56
CA TYR A 424 2.62 -26.76 -23.23
C TYR A 424 2.05 -25.53 -23.94
N ASN A 425 1.86 -25.58 -25.26
CA ASN A 425 1.27 -24.47 -26.03
C ASN A 425 -0.14 -24.16 -25.53
N PHE A 426 -0.95 -25.20 -25.34
CA PHE A 426 -2.31 -25.07 -24.82
C PHE A 426 -2.37 -24.37 -23.46
N ILE A 427 -1.46 -24.72 -22.54
CA ILE A 427 -1.36 -24.07 -21.22
C ILE A 427 -1.12 -22.56 -21.39
N LEU A 428 -0.18 -22.18 -22.25
CA LEU A 428 0.16 -20.77 -22.47
C LEU A 428 -1.03 -20.00 -23.05
N ASP A 429 -1.75 -20.59 -24.00
CA ASP A 429 -2.91 -19.96 -24.63
C ASP A 429 -4.10 -19.84 -23.65
N VAL A 430 -4.34 -20.86 -22.82
CA VAL A 430 -5.38 -20.86 -21.77
C VAL A 430 -5.07 -19.85 -20.66
N GLU A 431 -3.80 -19.60 -20.34
CA GLU A 431 -3.41 -18.55 -19.38
C GLU A 431 -3.56 -17.16 -20.01
N ALA A 432 -3.07 -16.98 -21.23
CA ALA A 432 -2.98 -15.68 -21.88
C ALA A 432 -4.33 -15.12 -22.35
N TYR A 433 -5.23 -15.96 -22.86
CA TYR A 433 -6.51 -15.54 -23.40
C TYR A 433 -7.44 -14.88 -22.36
N PRO A 434 -7.83 -15.53 -21.24
CA PRO A 434 -8.56 -14.86 -20.18
C PRO A 434 -7.75 -13.71 -19.57
N GLY A 435 -6.41 -13.80 -19.55
CA GLY A 435 -5.54 -12.68 -19.19
C GLY A 435 -5.78 -11.41 -20.02
N GLN A 436 -6.16 -11.53 -21.30
CA GLN A 436 -6.52 -10.36 -22.12
C GLN A 436 -7.82 -9.68 -21.67
N LEU A 437 -8.78 -10.42 -21.10
CA LEU A 437 -9.99 -9.81 -20.53
C LEU A 437 -9.66 -8.92 -19.33
N PHE A 438 -8.83 -9.42 -18.41
CA PHE A 438 -8.38 -8.64 -17.26
C PHE A 438 -7.52 -7.44 -17.69
N ALA A 439 -6.60 -7.64 -18.64
CA ALA A 439 -5.79 -6.55 -19.15
C ALA A 439 -6.63 -5.49 -19.89
N LEU A 440 -7.68 -5.90 -20.61
CA LEU A 440 -8.64 -4.98 -21.21
C LEU A 440 -9.38 -4.20 -20.12
N ALA A 441 -9.88 -4.88 -19.09
CA ALA A 441 -10.58 -4.26 -17.97
C ALA A 441 -9.70 -3.24 -17.23
N VAL A 442 -8.43 -3.57 -16.95
CA VAL A 442 -7.46 -2.64 -16.34
C VAL A 442 -7.22 -1.45 -17.26
N THR A 443 -6.97 -1.69 -18.56
CA THR A 443 -6.64 -0.62 -19.53
C THR A 443 -7.82 0.32 -19.79
N VAL A 444 -9.02 -0.21 -20.03
CA VAL A 444 -10.25 0.59 -20.14
C VAL A 444 -10.54 1.29 -18.81
N GLY A 445 -10.29 0.60 -17.69
CA GLY A 445 -10.40 1.16 -16.37
C GLY A 445 -9.54 2.41 -16.20
N LEU A 446 -8.32 2.43 -16.77
CA LEU A 446 -7.43 3.58 -16.67
C LEU A 446 -8.03 4.80 -17.37
N LEU A 447 -8.67 4.58 -18.53
CA LEU A 447 -9.38 5.64 -19.25
C LEU A 447 -10.59 6.12 -18.45
N ILE A 448 -11.33 5.23 -17.79
CA ILE A 448 -12.45 5.57 -16.91
C ILE A 448 -11.96 6.42 -15.73
N VAL A 449 -10.88 6.03 -15.06
CA VAL A 449 -10.30 6.78 -13.93
C VAL A 449 -9.77 8.14 -14.39
N ARG A 450 -9.15 8.22 -15.58
CA ARG A 450 -8.74 9.50 -16.18
C ARG A 450 -9.92 10.44 -16.43
N TYR A 451 -11.05 9.88 -16.84
CA TYR A 451 -12.27 10.66 -17.09
C TYR A 451 -12.97 11.07 -15.79
N LYS A 452 -13.13 10.14 -14.84
CA LYS A 452 -13.83 10.38 -13.57
C LYS A 452 -13.04 11.25 -12.59
N GLU A 453 -11.72 11.10 -12.57
CA GLU A 453 -10.85 11.77 -11.60
C GLU A 453 -9.71 12.54 -12.30
N PRO A 454 -10.01 13.56 -13.12
CA PRO A 454 -9.01 14.23 -13.94
C PRO A 454 -7.88 14.86 -13.10
N ASN A 455 -8.21 15.36 -11.90
CA ASN A 455 -7.30 16.08 -11.02
C ASN A 455 -6.42 15.17 -10.13
N ARG A 456 -6.61 13.84 -10.16
CA ARG A 456 -5.78 12.93 -9.35
C ARG A 456 -4.31 13.00 -9.77
N LEU A 457 -3.41 13.06 -8.79
CA LEU A 457 -1.97 13.10 -9.02
C LEU A 457 -1.51 11.82 -9.72
N ARG A 458 -0.83 11.98 -10.86
CA ARG A 458 -0.27 10.88 -11.66
C ARG A 458 1.22 11.10 -11.86
N PRO A 459 2.07 10.62 -10.94
CA PRO A 459 3.51 10.83 -11.04
C PRO A 459 4.12 10.25 -12.31
N PHE A 460 3.51 9.19 -12.86
CA PHE A 460 3.77 8.68 -14.20
C PHE A 460 2.44 8.66 -14.96
N LYS A 461 2.46 9.07 -16.23
CA LYS A 461 1.27 9.12 -17.09
C LYS A 461 1.59 8.40 -18.40
N ALA A 462 0.91 7.28 -18.64
CA ALA A 462 1.02 6.49 -19.85
C ALA A 462 0.61 7.31 -21.08
N TRP A 463 1.36 7.15 -22.16
CA TRP A 463 1.07 7.86 -23.41
C TRP A 463 -0.26 7.37 -24.00
N LEU A 464 -1.19 8.28 -24.27
CA LEU A 464 -2.56 7.91 -24.65
C LEU A 464 -2.64 7.00 -25.90
N PRO A 465 -1.84 7.22 -26.96
CA PRO A 465 -1.75 6.27 -28.08
C PRO A 465 -1.34 4.86 -27.66
N ALA A 466 -0.43 4.70 -26.69
CA ALA A 466 -0.04 3.38 -26.18
C ALA A 466 -1.19 2.69 -25.42
N VAL A 467 -1.99 3.46 -24.66
CA VAL A 467 -3.18 2.96 -23.98
C VAL A 467 -4.23 2.49 -25.00
N TRP A 468 -4.51 3.29 -26.04
CA TRP A 468 -5.44 2.89 -27.10
C TRP A 468 -4.94 1.70 -27.92
N LEU A 469 -3.65 1.65 -28.25
CA LEU A 469 -3.04 0.50 -28.91
C LEU A 469 -3.23 -0.76 -28.07
N ARG A 470 -3.04 -0.67 -26.74
CA ARG A 470 -3.27 -1.80 -25.83
C ARG A 470 -4.73 -2.27 -25.84
N VAL A 471 -5.71 -1.35 -25.85
CA VAL A 471 -7.15 -1.68 -25.97
C VAL A 471 -7.43 -2.41 -27.28
N ILE A 472 -6.98 -1.86 -28.41
CA ILE A 472 -7.20 -2.43 -29.74
C ILE A 472 -6.61 -3.86 -29.81
N VAL A 473 -5.40 -4.05 -29.29
CA VAL A 473 -4.73 -5.35 -29.29
C VAL A 473 -5.43 -6.35 -28.38
N CYS A 474 -5.90 -5.94 -27.19
CA CYS A 474 -6.75 -6.80 -26.35
C CYS A 474 -7.97 -7.29 -27.14
N LEU A 475 -8.71 -6.38 -27.77
CA LEU A 475 -9.92 -6.71 -28.52
C LEU A 475 -9.61 -7.62 -29.72
N ALA A 476 -8.52 -7.34 -30.44
CA ALA A 476 -8.10 -8.16 -31.57
C ALA A 476 -7.74 -9.58 -31.14
N LEU A 477 -7.00 -9.74 -30.03
CA LEU A 477 -6.61 -11.06 -29.50
C LEU A 477 -7.82 -11.83 -28.94
N LEU A 478 -8.78 -11.13 -28.33
CA LEU A 478 -10.05 -11.74 -27.92
C LEU A 478 -10.92 -12.15 -29.12
N ALA A 479 -10.74 -11.49 -30.26
CA ALA A 479 -11.42 -11.85 -31.51
C ALA A 479 -10.76 -13.03 -32.24
N ALA A 480 -9.55 -13.45 -31.85
CA ALA A 480 -8.80 -14.49 -32.55
C ALA A 480 -9.53 -15.84 -32.70
N PRO A 481 -10.26 -16.37 -31.70
CA PRO A 481 -10.97 -17.64 -31.82
C PRO A 481 -12.11 -17.62 -32.85
N PHE A 482 -12.56 -16.44 -33.28
CA PHE A 482 -13.61 -16.30 -34.30
C PHE A 482 -13.06 -16.29 -35.73
N VAL A 483 -11.73 -16.25 -35.89
CA VAL A 483 -11.05 -16.28 -37.18
C VAL A 483 -10.32 -17.63 -37.29
N PRO A 484 -10.87 -18.63 -38.00
CA PRO A 484 -10.27 -19.95 -38.05
C PRO A 484 -8.89 -19.92 -38.75
N PRO A 485 -7.92 -20.72 -38.27
CA PRO A 485 -6.65 -20.87 -38.95
C PRO A 485 -6.80 -21.63 -40.27
N PRO A 486 -5.81 -21.53 -41.19
CA PRO A 486 -5.76 -22.34 -42.39
C PRO A 486 -5.94 -23.83 -42.07
N ASN A 487 -6.79 -24.52 -42.84
CA ASN A 487 -7.12 -25.94 -42.65
C ASN A 487 -7.77 -26.30 -41.30
N TRP A 488 -8.28 -25.32 -40.54
CA TRP A 488 -8.85 -25.54 -39.20
C TRP A 488 -7.89 -26.15 -38.18
N GLN A 489 -6.59 -26.16 -38.50
CA GLN A 489 -5.51 -26.62 -37.64
C GLN A 489 -4.81 -25.43 -37.00
N GLY A 490 -4.89 -25.35 -35.67
CA GLY A 490 -4.17 -24.35 -34.90
C GLY A 490 -2.72 -24.75 -34.68
N ASP A 491 -2.16 -24.31 -33.57
CA ASP A 491 -0.86 -24.73 -33.04
C ASP A 491 -0.96 -25.90 -32.05
N VAL A 492 -2.13 -26.54 -32.02
CA VAL A 492 -2.47 -27.77 -31.28
C VAL A 492 -3.26 -28.71 -32.20
N ASP A 493 -3.19 -30.02 -31.96
CA ASP A 493 -3.79 -31.06 -32.82
C ASP A 493 -5.29 -31.26 -32.57
N PHE A 494 -5.86 -30.66 -31.52
CA PHE A 494 -7.30 -30.62 -31.26
C PHE A 494 -7.93 -29.28 -31.71
N PHE A 495 -9.23 -29.10 -31.46
CA PHE A 495 -9.97 -27.93 -31.91
C PHE A 495 -9.28 -26.62 -31.53
N TYR A 496 -8.90 -25.81 -32.53
CA TYR A 496 -8.00 -24.66 -32.37
C TYR A 496 -8.47 -23.63 -31.32
N ALA A 497 -9.78 -23.44 -31.15
CA ALA A 497 -10.34 -22.47 -30.21
C ALA A 497 -10.63 -23.06 -28.81
N THR A 498 -10.16 -24.28 -28.51
CA THR A 498 -10.36 -24.92 -27.20
C THR A 498 -9.81 -24.08 -26.04
N TYR A 499 -8.69 -23.39 -26.24
CA TYR A 499 -8.10 -22.53 -25.21
C TYR A 499 -9.07 -21.40 -24.80
N ALA A 500 -9.78 -20.83 -25.77
CA ALA A 500 -10.74 -19.77 -25.55
C ALA A 500 -12.01 -20.28 -24.87
N ILE A 501 -12.49 -21.46 -25.26
CA ILE A 501 -13.64 -22.12 -24.60
C ILE A 501 -13.31 -22.36 -23.13
N VAL A 502 -12.14 -22.94 -22.83
CA VAL A 502 -11.71 -23.18 -21.44
C VAL A 502 -11.51 -21.88 -20.69
N GLY A 503 -10.85 -20.88 -21.29
CA GLY A 503 -10.65 -19.56 -20.69
C GLY A 503 -11.97 -18.86 -20.33
N ILE A 504 -12.95 -18.84 -21.25
CA ILE A 504 -14.28 -18.29 -20.98
C ILE A 504 -15.02 -19.10 -19.93
N ALA A 505 -14.93 -20.44 -19.96
CA ALA A 505 -15.55 -21.29 -18.96
C ALA A 505 -15.04 -20.97 -17.54
N VAL A 506 -13.74 -20.67 -17.38
CA VAL A 506 -13.17 -20.22 -16.10
C VAL A 506 -13.75 -18.87 -15.66
N ILE A 507 -13.91 -17.90 -16.58
CA ILE A 507 -14.52 -16.60 -16.24
C ILE A 507 -16.00 -16.77 -15.87
N VAL A 508 -16.76 -17.54 -16.64
CA VAL A 508 -18.16 -17.85 -16.35
C VAL A 508 -18.28 -18.56 -15.01
N PHE A 509 -17.42 -19.53 -14.73
CA PHE A 509 -17.35 -20.20 -13.43
C PHE A 509 -17.07 -19.20 -12.31
N ALA A 510 -16.13 -18.27 -12.49
CA ALA A 510 -15.83 -17.24 -11.49
C ALA A 510 -17.02 -16.32 -11.20
N VAL A 511 -17.78 -15.92 -12.23
CA VAL A 511 -19.02 -15.13 -12.08
C VAL A 511 -20.11 -15.94 -11.39
N LEU A 512 -20.30 -17.21 -11.76
CA LEU A 512 -21.28 -18.11 -11.13
C LEU A 512 -20.92 -18.38 -9.66
N TYR A 513 -19.64 -18.59 -9.37
CA TYR A 513 -19.12 -18.75 -8.02
C TYR A 513 -19.37 -17.49 -7.18
N TRP A 514 -19.06 -16.32 -7.72
CA TRP A 514 -19.38 -15.04 -7.10
C TRP A 514 -20.89 -14.93 -6.81
N TYR A 515 -21.74 -15.21 -7.80
CA TYR A 515 -23.19 -15.12 -7.63
C TYR A 515 -23.71 -16.10 -6.56
N MET A 516 -23.28 -17.36 -6.62
CA MET A 516 -23.64 -18.37 -5.62
C MET A 516 -23.21 -17.96 -4.21
N TRP A 517 -21.95 -17.55 -4.04
CA TRP A 517 -21.37 -17.27 -2.73
C TRP A 517 -21.79 -15.92 -2.15
N THR A 518 -21.94 -14.89 -2.98
CA THR A 518 -22.21 -13.51 -2.51
C THR A 518 -23.68 -13.11 -2.57
N VAL A 519 -24.49 -13.78 -3.40
CA VAL A 519 -25.91 -13.46 -3.57
C VAL A 519 -26.79 -14.61 -3.09
N LEU A 520 -26.66 -15.81 -3.66
CA LEU A 520 -27.60 -16.91 -3.44
C LEU A 520 -27.49 -17.53 -2.03
N LEU A 521 -26.28 -17.88 -1.58
CA LEU A 521 -26.05 -18.47 -0.25
C LEU A 521 -26.41 -17.52 0.91
N PRO A 522 -26.06 -16.21 0.86
CA PRO A 522 -26.51 -15.25 1.88
C PRO A 522 -28.03 -15.06 1.89
N GLN A 523 -28.67 -15.01 0.70
CA GLN A 523 -30.13 -14.96 0.59
C GLN A 523 -30.80 -16.20 1.18
N TRP A 524 -30.29 -17.40 0.87
CA TRP A 524 -30.85 -18.65 1.36
C TRP A 524 -30.58 -18.89 2.86
N GLY A 525 -29.39 -18.51 3.32
CA GLY A 525 -28.98 -18.64 4.72
C GLY A 525 -29.42 -17.50 5.64
N GLY A 526 -30.05 -16.45 5.10
CA GLY A 526 -30.55 -15.30 5.87
C GLY A 526 -29.45 -14.45 6.52
N TYR A 527 -28.22 -14.48 6.01
CA TYR A 527 -27.09 -13.69 6.52
C TYR A 527 -26.61 -12.68 5.46
N LYS A 528 -25.83 -11.68 5.89
CA LYS A 528 -25.09 -10.78 4.97
C LYS A 528 -23.61 -11.04 5.14
N LEU A 529 -22.87 -10.94 4.03
CA LEU A 529 -21.42 -10.91 4.05
C LEU A 529 -20.98 -9.50 4.42
N GLU A 530 -20.26 -9.36 5.53
CA GLU A 530 -19.63 -8.12 5.96
C GLU A 530 -18.11 -8.31 5.97
N GLU A 531 -17.37 -7.28 5.53
CA GLU A 531 -15.91 -7.21 5.67
C GLU A 531 -15.59 -6.82 7.11
N SER A 532 -14.98 -7.73 7.88
CA SER A 532 -14.40 -7.39 9.18
C SER A 532 -12.88 -7.41 9.08
N ALA A 533 -12.22 -6.35 9.55
CA ALA A 533 -10.77 -6.38 9.74
C ALA A 533 -10.45 -7.23 10.98
N GLU A 534 -9.85 -8.40 10.78
CA GLU A 534 -9.32 -9.24 11.85
C GLU A 534 -7.79 -9.08 11.85
N ILE A 535 -7.21 -8.72 12.99
CA ILE A 535 -5.76 -8.61 13.14
C ILE A 535 -5.24 -9.97 13.61
N LEU A 536 -4.46 -10.63 12.77
CA LEU A 536 -3.78 -11.89 13.08
C LEU A 536 -2.72 -11.68 14.19
N ASP A 537 -2.28 -12.77 14.83
CA ASP A 537 -1.31 -12.77 15.94
C ASP A 537 0.05 -12.10 15.58
N ASP A 538 0.33 -11.90 14.30
CA ASP A 538 1.51 -11.23 13.75
C ASP A 538 1.29 -9.74 13.39
N GLY A 539 0.11 -9.18 13.70
CA GLY A 539 -0.24 -7.78 13.45
C GLY A 539 -0.81 -7.50 12.05
N ILE A 540 -1.04 -8.54 11.23
CA ILE A 540 -1.62 -8.39 9.89
C ILE A 540 -3.14 -8.24 10.00
N SER A 541 -3.68 -7.12 9.53
CA SER A 541 -5.13 -6.97 9.30
C SER A 541 -5.53 -7.74 8.04
N ILE A 542 -6.23 -8.85 8.21
CA ILE A 542 -6.90 -9.54 7.11
C ILE A 542 -8.34 -9.04 7.02
N THR A 543 -8.77 -8.69 5.81
CA THR A 543 -10.19 -8.42 5.54
C THR A 543 -10.90 -9.76 5.46
N ARG A 544 -11.53 -10.19 6.54
CA ARG A 544 -12.28 -11.44 6.58
C ARG A 544 -13.74 -11.19 6.26
N LEU A 545 -14.28 -11.91 5.29
CA LEU A 545 -15.72 -11.99 5.07
C LEU A 545 -16.34 -12.86 6.17
N VAL A 546 -17.01 -12.24 7.14
CA VAL A 546 -17.64 -12.96 8.26
C VAL A 546 -19.09 -13.26 7.92
N GLN A 547 -19.48 -14.53 8.11
CA GLN A 547 -20.87 -14.95 8.20
C GLN A 547 -21.26 -14.90 9.69
N PRO A 548 -22.07 -13.95 10.15
CA PRO A 548 -22.47 -13.94 11.55
C PRO A 548 -23.31 -15.19 11.87
N HIS A 549 -22.72 -16.14 12.60
CA HIS A 549 -23.41 -17.33 13.10
C HIS A 549 -24.13 -16.95 14.39
N ILE A 550 -25.47 -17.00 14.40
CA ILE A 550 -26.29 -16.74 15.59
C ILE A 550 -26.21 -17.97 16.49
N SER A 551 -25.31 -17.99 17.47
CA SER A 551 -25.25 -19.02 18.50
C SER A 551 -26.42 -18.86 19.50
N ARG A 552 -27.36 -19.81 19.44
CA ARG A 552 -28.39 -20.01 20.46
C ARG A 552 -27.76 -20.62 21.71
N HIS A 553 -27.45 -19.79 22.71
CA HIS A 553 -27.47 -20.07 24.16
C HIS A 553 -26.55 -19.09 24.91
N GLY A 554 -27.12 -17.94 25.23
CA GLY A 554 -26.65 -16.85 26.08
C GLY A 554 -27.83 -15.88 26.25
N PRO A 555 -27.96 -15.12 27.35
CA PRO A 555 -29.18 -14.35 27.63
C PRO A 555 -29.49 -13.44 26.44
N ALA A 556 -30.66 -13.69 25.85
CA ALA A 556 -31.05 -13.15 24.57
C ALA A 556 -31.43 -11.68 24.70
N TYR A 557 -30.60 -10.79 24.19
CA TYR A 557 -31.08 -9.50 23.70
C TYR A 557 -31.83 -9.75 22.40
N VAL A 558 -33.12 -10.05 22.54
CA VAL A 558 -34.06 -10.25 21.43
C VAL A 558 -34.35 -8.89 20.80
N TYR A 559 -33.69 -8.56 19.69
CA TYR A 559 -34.21 -7.56 18.76
C TYR A 559 -35.36 -8.20 17.98
N ARG A 560 -36.58 -7.98 18.45
CA ARG A 560 -37.82 -8.35 17.77
C ARG A 560 -37.99 -7.41 16.56
N ARG A 561 -37.75 -7.90 15.34
CA ARG A 561 -38.14 -7.21 14.11
C ARG A 561 -39.67 -7.26 14.00
N THR A 562 -40.33 -6.17 14.36
CA THR A 562 -41.69 -5.88 13.89
C THR A 562 -41.63 -5.59 12.40
N THR A 563 -42.35 -6.41 11.64
CA THR A 563 -42.66 -6.19 10.23
C THR A 563 -43.55 -4.95 10.10
N GLY A 564 -42.98 -3.87 9.58
CA GLY A 564 -43.69 -2.63 9.28
C GLY A 564 -42.70 -1.48 9.13
N ASN A 565 -42.43 -1.05 7.90
CA ASN A 565 -41.73 0.16 7.50
C ASN A 565 -40.74 0.74 8.53
N VAL A 566 -39.52 0.20 8.53
CA VAL A 566 -38.38 0.81 9.25
C VAL A 566 -37.50 1.53 8.20
N PRO A 567 -37.19 2.84 8.37
CA PRO A 567 -36.47 3.66 7.39
C PRO A 567 -34.97 3.29 7.27
N PRO A 568 -34.25 3.85 6.28
CA PRO A 568 -32.81 3.60 6.09
C PRO A 568 -32.00 3.95 7.33
N ALA A 569 -30.98 3.14 7.62
CA ALA A 569 -30.12 3.25 8.78
C ALA A 569 -29.28 4.54 8.77
N TYR A 570 -29.61 5.40 9.73
CA TYR A 570 -28.83 6.35 10.52
C TYR A 570 -27.56 6.99 9.87
N TRP A 571 -27.43 8.26 9.43
CA TRP A 571 -28.11 9.53 9.76
C TRP A 571 -29.12 9.39 10.88
N VAL A 572 -28.65 9.33 12.12
CA VAL A 572 -29.48 9.86 13.20
C VAL A 572 -29.83 11.25 12.69
N PRO A 573 -31.11 11.55 12.34
CA PRO A 573 -31.47 12.95 12.28
C PRO A 573 -30.91 13.52 13.54
N PRO A 574 -30.15 14.63 13.50
CA PRO A 574 -29.80 15.35 14.71
C PRO A 574 -31.08 15.27 15.51
N ASN A 575 -30.99 14.61 16.67
CA ASN A 575 -32.10 14.57 17.60
C ASN A 575 -32.67 15.98 17.54
N PRO A 576 -33.97 16.26 17.37
CA PRO A 576 -34.41 17.64 17.18
C PRO A 576 -33.77 18.60 18.22
N THR A 577 -33.36 18.06 19.37
CA THR A 577 -32.37 18.59 20.32
C THR A 577 -30.89 18.77 19.86
N GLN A 578 -30.20 17.84 19.18
CA GLN A 578 -28.83 18.01 18.62
C GLN A 578 -28.72 19.08 17.51
N ASN A 579 -29.70 19.22 16.61
CA ASN A 579 -29.72 20.36 15.67
C ASN A 579 -29.87 21.66 16.45
N THR A 580 -30.74 21.68 17.49
CA THR A 580 -30.85 22.85 18.36
C THR A 580 -29.62 23.11 19.21
N LEU A 581 -28.77 22.12 19.55
CA LEU A 581 -27.56 22.34 20.36
C LEU A 581 -26.43 22.96 19.53
N ILE A 582 -26.22 22.49 18.29
CA ILE A 582 -25.24 23.12 17.38
C ILE A 582 -25.75 24.50 16.94
N GLU A 583 -27.05 24.65 16.68
CA GLU A 583 -27.67 25.95 16.39
C GLU A 583 -27.61 26.89 17.58
N ALA A 584 -27.87 26.43 18.81
CA ALA A 584 -27.73 27.22 20.03
C ALA A 584 -26.28 27.62 20.29
N ALA A 585 -25.32 26.72 20.04
CA ALA A 585 -23.90 27.06 20.12
C ALA A 585 -23.54 28.15 19.11
N ARG A 586 -24.00 28.04 17.85
CA ARG A 586 -23.80 29.07 16.82
C ARG A 586 -24.50 30.39 17.17
N GLN A 587 -25.70 30.35 17.74
CA GLN A 587 -26.41 31.54 18.21
C GLN A 587 -25.66 32.23 19.35
N ASN A 588 -25.13 31.46 20.31
CA ASN A 588 -24.30 31.99 21.38
C ASN A 588 -23.00 32.61 20.85
N ILE A 589 -22.35 31.97 19.87
CA ILE A 589 -21.16 32.51 19.21
C ILE A 589 -21.48 33.83 18.49
N ASN A 590 -22.61 33.90 17.77
CA ASN A 590 -23.04 35.12 17.09
C ASN A 590 -23.43 36.25 18.05
N LYS A 591 -23.88 35.91 19.27
CA LYS A 591 -24.24 36.87 20.31
C LYS A 591 -23.02 37.41 21.04
N ASP A 592 -22.12 36.52 21.47
CA ASP A 592 -20.88 36.83 22.16
C ASP A 592 -19.88 35.68 21.95
N ALA A 593 -19.02 35.84 20.94
CA ALA A 593 -18.04 34.84 20.55
C ALA A 593 -17.01 34.57 21.66
N LEU A 594 -16.64 35.57 22.46
CA LEU A 594 -15.64 35.38 23.52
C LEU A 594 -16.24 34.64 24.72
N ALA A 595 -17.46 34.97 25.12
CA ALA A 595 -18.17 34.23 26.17
C ALA A 595 -18.44 32.78 25.75
N ALA A 596 -18.86 32.55 24.50
CA ALA A 596 -19.07 31.22 23.96
C ALA A 596 -17.76 30.41 23.93
N LEU A 597 -16.64 31.01 23.50
CA LEU A 597 -15.32 30.36 23.50
C LEU A 597 -14.88 29.99 24.92
N SER A 598 -15.10 30.88 25.89
CA SER A 598 -14.77 30.65 27.30
C SER A 598 -15.56 29.47 27.86
N GLU A 599 -16.85 29.40 27.55
CA GLU A 599 -17.71 28.29 27.97
C GLU A 599 -17.30 26.95 27.32
N ILE A 600 -16.97 26.97 26.03
CA ILE A 600 -16.53 25.78 25.29
C ILE A 600 -15.19 25.26 25.84
N GLN A 601 -14.21 26.14 26.09
CA GLN A 601 -12.91 25.78 26.68
C GLN A 601 -13.09 25.17 28.08
N LYS A 602 -13.90 25.81 28.93
CA LYS A 602 -14.19 25.33 30.29
C LYS A 602 -14.82 23.94 30.28
N ARG A 603 -15.84 23.72 29.44
CA ARG A 603 -16.51 22.42 29.32
C ARG A 603 -15.57 21.34 28.79
N HIS A 604 -14.71 21.67 27.83
CA HIS A 604 -13.71 20.75 27.30
C HIS A 604 -12.75 20.30 28.40
N LEU A 605 -12.18 21.25 29.15
CA LEU A 605 -11.27 20.99 30.27
C LEU A 605 -11.87 20.10 31.39
N ALA A 606 -13.19 20.17 31.59
CA ALA A 606 -13.89 19.37 32.59
C ALA A 606 -14.32 17.99 32.08
N SER A 607 -14.56 17.86 30.77
CA SER A 607 -15.18 16.66 30.16
C SER A 607 -14.16 15.71 29.55
N ILE A 608 -13.08 16.24 28.96
CA ILE A 608 -12.09 15.44 28.23
C ILE A 608 -10.79 15.43 29.04
N PRO A 609 -10.41 14.28 29.63
CA PRO A 609 -9.21 14.22 30.45
C PRO A 609 -7.95 14.52 29.64
N TRP A 610 -7.07 15.32 30.25
CA TRP A 610 -5.69 15.44 29.82
C TRP A 610 -4.88 14.30 30.42
N GLY A 611 -4.22 13.51 29.58
CA GLY A 611 -3.44 12.38 30.07
C GLY A 611 -2.74 11.63 28.95
N ASN A 612 -1.85 10.73 29.32
CA ASN A 612 -0.98 10.00 28.39
C ASN A 612 -1.26 8.50 28.37
N SER A 613 -2.50 8.05 28.60
CA SER A 613 -2.82 6.61 28.60
C SER A 613 -2.46 5.91 27.30
N GLY A 614 -2.53 6.60 26.16
CA GLY A 614 -2.09 6.06 24.87
C GLY A 614 -0.62 5.65 24.83
N LEU A 615 0.25 6.30 25.62
CA LEU A 615 1.67 5.95 25.73
C LEU A 615 1.94 4.80 26.70
N HIS A 616 1.00 4.50 27.60
CA HIS A 616 1.22 3.53 28.68
C HIS A 616 0.36 2.27 28.54
N TYR A 617 -0.87 2.37 28.06
CA TYR A 617 -1.82 1.26 27.95
C TYR A 617 -2.13 0.85 26.51
N SER A 618 -1.74 1.62 25.49
CA SER A 618 -1.85 1.10 24.12
C SER A 618 -0.75 0.09 23.84
N GLN A 619 -1.06 -0.98 23.09
CA GLN A 619 -0.10 -2.01 22.72
C GLN A 619 1.05 -1.49 21.83
N HIS A 620 0.85 -0.36 21.17
CA HIS A 620 1.82 0.22 20.24
C HIS A 620 2.64 1.35 20.87
N HIS A 621 2.20 1.93 21.99
CA HIS A 621 2.83 3.07 22.67
C HIS A 621 3.12 4.26 21.72
N THR A 622 2.22 4.49 20.77
CA THR A 622 2.30 5.58 19.78
C THR A 622 1.11 6.52 19.91
N ILE A 623 1.32 7.78 19.51
CA ILE A 623 0.27 8.79 19.49
C ILE A 623 0.06 9.27 18.06
N SER A 624 -1.21 9.26 17.63
CA SER A 624 -1.66 9.77 16.33
C SER A 624 -2.28 11.15 16.52
N LEU A 625 -1.95 12.08 15.62
CA LEU A 625 -2.63 13.38 15.53
C LEU A 625 -3.65 13.42 14.37
N ASN A 626 -3.97 12.27 13.78
CA ASN A 626 -5.00 12.19 12.74
C ASN A 626 -6.38 12.54 13.34
N PRO A 627 -7.16 13.44 12.71
CA PRO A 627 -8.46 13.89 13.21
C PRO A 627 -9.44 12.77 13.58
N ASP A 628 -9.54 11.73 12.75
CA ASP A 628 -10.47 10.63 12.96
C ASP A 628 -10.04 9.79 14.16
N THR A 629 -8.74 9.55 14.31
CA THR A 629 -8.19 8.84 15.48
C THR A 629 -8.41 9.63 16.78
N LEU A 630 -8.24 10.95 16.75
CA LEU A 630 -8.51 11.80 17.91
C LEU A 630 -9.98 11.74 18.31
N PHE A 631 -10.89 11.78 17.33
CA PHE A 631 -12.32 11.69 17.57
C PHE A 631 -12.72 10.32 18.13
N GLU A 632 -12.31 9.23 17.50
CA GLU A 632 -12.57 7.86 17.99
C GLU A 632 -12.05 7.69 19.42
N LYS A 633 -10.78 8.06 19.67
CA LYS A 633 -10.13 7.89 20.97
C LYS A 633 -10.80 8.68 22.09
N MET A 634 -11.01 9.98 21.87
CA MET A 634 -11.37 10.89 22.96
C MET A 634 -12.88 11.13 23.06
N VAL A 635 -13.63 10.99 21.96
CA VAL A 635 -15.08 11.21 21.94
C VAL A 635 -15.85 9.90 22.02
N GLU A 636 -15.55 8.95 21.14
CA GLU A 636 -16.30 7.68 21.08
C GLU A 636 -15.88 6.71 22.20
N ARG A 637 -14.56 6.53 22.35
CA ARG A 637 -13.96 5.66 23.39
C ARG A 637 -13.81 6.35 24.75
N ARG A 638 -13.99 7.67 24.81
CA ARG A 638 -13.87 8.50 26.03
C ARG A 638 -12.54 8.30 26.78
N LEU A 639 -11.46 8.13 26.03
CA LEU A 639 -10.12 8.09 26.59
C LEU A 639 -9.51 9.49 26.66
N ASP A 640 -8.38 9.59 27.33
CA ASP A 640 -7.62 10.84 27.46
C ASP A 640 -6.84 11.20 26.18
N GLY A 641 -6.35 12.43 26.17
CA GLY A 641 -5.38 12.89 25.17
C GLY A 641 -4.32 13.77 25.81
N TYR A 642 -3.06 13.57 25.45
CA TYR A 642 -1.97 14.41 25.95
C TYR A 642 -1.80 15.61 25.04
N CYS A 643 -1.46 16.77 25.60
CA CYS A 643 -0.99 17.96 24.88
C CYS A 643 -1.55 18.17 23.46
N MET A 644 -0.86 17.65 22.44
CA MET A 644 -1.17 17.81 21.01
C MET A 644 -2.46 17.07 20.59
N GLU A 645 -2.79 15.94 21.19
CA GLU A 645 -4.07 15.25 20.95
C GLU A 645 -5.24 16.10 21.46
N ASN A 646 -5.09 16.61 22.68
CA ASN A 646 -6.15 17.33 23.37
C ASN A 646 -6.42 18.69 22.70
N THR A 647 -5.35 19.45 22.48
CA THR A 647 -5.42 20.73 21.77
C THR A 647 -5.77 20.54 20.29
N GLY A 648 -5.34 19.45 19.66
CA GLY A 648 -5.67 19.11 18.27
C GLY A 648 -7.17 18.83 18.06
N LEU A 649 -7.79 18.05 18.95
CA LEU A 649 -9.24 17.85 18.92
C LEU A 649 -9.98 19.17 19.11
N PHE A 650 -9.54 19.99 20.05
CA PHE A 650 -10.16 21.29 20.31
C PHE A 650 -10.04 22.26 19.14
N PHE A 651 -8.89 22.26 18.45
CA PHE A 651 -8.71 22.99 17.20
C PHE A 651 -9.74 22.59 16.14
N ILE A 652 -9.99 21.29 15.97
CA ILE A 652 -11.00 20.77 15.02
C ILE A 652 -12.40 21.24 15.42
N VAL A 653 -12.75 21.19 16.70
CA VAL A 653 -14.05 21.66 17.21
C VAL A 653 -14.24 23.15 16.93
N LEU A 654 -13.27 24.00 17.28
CA LEU A 654 -13.36 25.44 17.07
C LEU A 654 -13.41 25.82 15.58
N ARG A 655 -12.63 25.13 14.72
CA ARG A 655 -12.71 25.28 13.26
C ARG A 655 -14.10 24.92 12.73
N SER A 656 -14.69 23.84 13.24
CA SER A 656 -16.02 23.37 12.84
C SER A 656 -17.14 24.34 13.28
N LEU A 657 -16.91 25.06 14.38
CA LEU A 657 -17.76 26.15 14.87
C LEU A 657 -17.48 27.50 14.19
N SER A 658 -16.63 27.52 13.15
CA SER A 658 -16.30 28.69 12.33
C SER A 658 -15.53 29.82 13.05
N TYR A 659 -14.82 29.51 14.14
CA TYR A 659 -13.86 30.47 14.69
C TYR A 659 -12.68 30.66 13.73
N PHE A 660 -12.18 31.90 13.65
CA PHE A 660 -10.91 32.18 12.98
C PHE A 660 -9.75 31.90 13.93
N ILE A 661 -9.06 30.79 13.70
CA ILE A 661 -8.06 30.25 14.62
C ILE A 661 -6.86 29.69 13.85
N TYR A 662 -5.71 29.69 14.50
CA TYR A 662 -4.53 28.99 14.03
C TYR A 662 -3.74 28.42 15.22
N ALA A 663 -2.88 27.43 14.97
CA ALA A 663 -2.06 26.81 16.00
C ALA A 663 -0.60 27.30 15.91
N THR A 664 0.09 27.33 17.04
CA THR A 664 1.51 27.68 17.15
C THR A 664 2.22 26.73 18.12
N GLY A 665 3.54 26.57 17.95
CA GLY A 665 4.38 25.76 18.81
C GLY A 665 4.84 26.51 20.06
N GLY A 666 4.72 25.85 21.21
CA GLY A 666 5.16 26.31 22.51
C GLY A 666 6.33 25.50 23.08
N ARG A 667 7.20 26.20 23.82
CA ARG A 667 8.25 25.63 24.65
C ARG A 667 7.81 25.62 26.11
N VAL A 668 8.02 24.52 26.79
CA VAL A 668 7.58 24.35 28.18
C VAL A 668 8.74 24.64 29.14
N SER A 669 8.50 25.50 30.14
CA SER A 669 9.45 25.70 31.23
C SER A 669 9.42 24.50 32.18
N PRO A 670 10.56 23.98 32.65
CA PRO A 670 10.58 22.96 33.69
C PRO A 670 9.92 23.43 35.01
N ALA A 671 9.76 24.74 35.21
CA ALA A 671 9.00 25.29 36.34
C ALA A 671 7.56 24.76 36.42
N ALA A 672 6.98 24.35 35.29
CA ALA A 672 5.64 23.78 35.22
C ALA A 672 5.51 22.46 36.00
N SER A 673 6.58 21.68 36.12
CA SER A 673 6.61 20.43 36.89
C SER A 673 7.31 20.55 38.23
N THR A 674 8.34 21.40 38.36
CA THR A 674 9.14 21.54 39.58
C THR A 674 8.63 22.59 40.56
N GLY A 675 7.78 23.52 40.10
CA GLY A 675 7.32 24.68 40.88
C GLY A 675 8.41 25.72 41.16
N LYS A 676 9.58 25.62 40.51
CA LYS A 676 10.71 26.55 40.64
C LYS A 676 11.26 26.90 39.26
N ASP A 677 11.49 28.19 39.00
CA ASP A 677 12.04 28.63 37.72
C ASP A 677 13.53 28.31 37.61
N PRO A 678 13.95 27.40 36.70
CA PRO A 678 15.35 27.09 36.50
C PRO A 678 16.05 28.09 35.55
N GLY A 679 15.34 29.07 34.99
CA GLY A 679 15.90 30.06 34.07
C GLY A 679 16.13 29.56 32.65
N PHE A 680 15.36 28.55 32.19
CA PHE A 680 15.37 28.08 30.81
C PHE A 680 14.04 27.39 30.42
N PHE A 681 13.82 27.24 29.12
CA PHE A 681 12.71 26.59 28.44
C PHE A 681 13.20 25.37 27.65
N SER A 682 12.34 24.36 27.57
CA SER A 682 12.58 23.14 26.80
C SER A 682 12.52 23.40 25.27
N PRO A 683 12.89 22.42 24.43
CA PRO A 683 12.55 22.44 23.01
C PRO A 683 11.04 22.58 22.77
N LEU A 684 10.66 22.88 21.51
CA LEU A 684 9.25 22.89 21.10
C LEU A 684 8.63 21.52 21.38
N GLY A 685 7.55 21.51 22.15
CA GLY A 685 6.88 20.28 22.56
C GLY A 685 5.45 20.46 23.03
N HIS A 686 4.88 21.66 22.87
CA HIS A 686 3.51 21.96 23.26
C HIS A 686 2.74 22.69 22.15
N MET A 687 1.44 22.43 22.00
CA MET A 687 0.59 23.10 21.01
C MET A 687 -0.28 24.15 21.69
N VAL A 688 -0.26 25.38 21.17
CA VAL A 688 -1.05 26.51 21.66
C VAL A 688 -1.96 26.99 20.52
N LEU A 689 -3.20 27.38 20.84
CA LEU A 689 -4.11 27.98 19.85
C LEU A 689 -4.18 29.48 20.01
N ILE A 690 -4.23 30.18 18.87
CA ILE A 690 -4.54 31.60 18.79
C ILE A 690 -5.89 31.75 18.11
N VAL A 691 -6.87 32.29 18.84
CA VAL A 691 -8.20 32.59 18.33
C VAL A 691 -8.32 34.09 18.11
N ILE A 692 -8.85 34.49 16.96
CA ILE A 692 -9.11 35.89 16.64
C ILE A 692 -10.61 36.13 16.68
N ILE A 693 -11.02 37.09 17.51
CA ILE A 693 -12.40 37.55 17.65
C ILE A 693 -12.37 39.06 17.52
N ASP A 694 -13.13 39.61 16.57
CA ASP A 694 -13.21 41.06 16.30
C ASP A 694 -11.84 41.75 16.16
N GLY A 695 -10.86 41.04 15.58
CA GLY A 695 -9.49 41.52 15.37
C GLY A 695 -8.57 41.43 16.59
N ALA A 696 -9.08 41.09 17.78
CA ALA A 696 -8.29 40.81 18.97
C ALA A 696 -7.85 39.33 19.01
N LYS A 697 -6.60 39.08 19.41
CA LYS A 697 -6.01 37.73 19.53
C LYS A 697 -6.08 37.23 20.96
N TYR A 698 -6.44 35.96 21.13
CA TYR A 698 -6.53 35.29 22.41
C TYR A 698 -5.73 33.98 22.38
N MET A 699 -4.93 33.74 23.41
CA MET A 699 -4.29 32.45 23.68
C MET A 699 -5.36 31.53 24.27
N VAL A 700 -5.49 30.34 23.69
CA VAL A 700 -6.40 29.31 24.16
C VAL A 700 -5.65 27.98 24.23
N ASP A 701 -5.89 27.26 25.32
CA ASP A 701 -5.20 26.00 25.63
C ASP A 701 -6.13 25.06 26.39
N VAL A 702 -6.09 23.79 26.06
CA VAL A 702 -6.79 22.70 26.78
C VAL A 702 -5.87 21.50 27.07
N GLY A 703 -4.59 21.60 26.68
CA GLY A 703 -3.65 20.49 26.64
C GLY A 703 -2.46 20.63 27.59
N PHE A 704 -2.44 21.63 28.48
CA PHE A 704 -1.28 21.89 29.36
C PHE A 704 -1.38 21.26 30.76
N GLY A 705 -2.50 20.62 31.10
CA GLY A 705 -2.69 19.94 32.38
C GLY A 705 -2.86 20.89 33.58
N ASN A 706 -2.10 20.66 34.68
CA ASN A 706 -2.34 21.24 36.02
C ASN A 706 -2.39 22.77 36.03
N ASN A 707 -1.62 23.39 35.15
CA ASN A 707 -1.47 24.83 35.06
C ASN A 707 -2.10 25.38 33.77
N CYS A 708 -3.03 24.65 33.15
CA CYS A 708 -3.66 25.09 31.91
C CYS A 708 -4.49 26.36 32.14
N ALA A 709 -4.53 27.23 31.13
CA ALA A 709 -5.37 28.42 31.16
C ALA A 709 -6.85 27.99 31.20
N THR A 710 -7.61 28.53 32.15
CA THR A 710 -9.03 28.17 32.36
C THR A 710 -10.00 29.02 31.55
N ALA A 711 -9.50 30.06 30.88
CA ALA A 711 -10.24 30.95 30.00
C ALA A 711 -9.32 31.53 28.90
N PRO A 712 -9.87 32.06 27.79
CA PRO A 712 -9.10 32.71 26.75
C PRO A 712 -8.36 33.94 27.30
N LEU A 713 -7.05 33.99 27.10
CA LEU A 713 -6.23 35.12 27.55
C LEU A 713 -5.94 36.07 26.39
N PRO A 714 -6.26 37.37 26.48
CA PRO A 714 -5.90 38.31 25.43
C PRO A 714 -4.37 38.36 25.28
N LEU A 715 -3.88 38.39 24.04
CA LEU A 715 -2.47 38.64 23.71
C LEU A 715 -2.12 40.11 23.98
N GLN A 716 -2.17 40.47 25.26
CA GLN A 716 -1.91 41.79 25.80
C GLN A 716 -0.88 41.65 26.92
N ASP A 717 0.22 42.39 26.80
CA ASP A 717 1.31 42.36 27.76
C ASP A 717 0.84 42.79 29.16
N GLY A 718 1.05 41.92 30.15
CA GLY A 718 0.70 42.17 31.55
C GLY A 718 -0.77 41.91 31.91
N ALA A 719 -1.61 41.46 30.98
CA ALA A 719 -2.99 41.13 31.29
C ALA A 719 -3.09 39.94 32.26
N THR A 720 -3.74 40.13 33.41
CA THR A 720 -3.91 39.09 34.44
C THR A 720 -5.35 38.62 34.52
N ALA A 721 -5.55 37.31 34.72
CA ALA A 721 -6.84 36.70 35.03
C ALA A 721 -6.69 35.70 36.18
N THR A 722 -7.80 35.33 36.82
CA THR A 722 -7.82 34.22 37.78
C THR A 722 -7.82 32.91 37.01
N SER A 723 -6.99 31.94 37.40
CA SER A 723 -7.06 30.59 36.83
C SER A 723 -8.04 29.74 37.65
N ILE A 724 -7.57 29.20 38.78
CA ILE A 724 -8.37 28.54 39.82
C ILE A 724 -8.04 29.26 41.11
N ALA A 725 -9.00 29.93 41.72
CA ALA A 725 -8.76 30.72 42.93
C ALA A 725 -8.04 29.89 44.02
N PRO A 726 -6.98 30.41 44.68
CA PRO A 726 -6.47 31.79 44.64
C PRO A 726 -5.43 32.07 43.53
N SER A 727 -5.15 31.09 42.65
CA SER A 727 -4.12 31.21 41.63
C SER A 727 -4.51 32.19 40.50
N LYS A 728 -3.51 32.94 40.03
CA LYS A 728 -3.63 33.88 38.91
C LYS A 728 -2.79 33.42 37.73
N MET A 729 -3.16 33.88 36.55
CA MET A 729 -2.45 33.65 35.29
C MET A 729 -2.28 34.95 34.52
N ARG A 730 -1.23 35.05 33.69
CA ARG A 730 -0.99 36.21 32.83
C ARG A 730 -0.20 35.86 31.58
N LEU A 731 -0.25 36.75 30.60
CA LEU A 731 0.67 36.77 29.46
C LEU A 731 1.60 37.98 29.56
N ILE A 732 2.89 37.77 29.32
CA ILE A 732 3.87 38.84 29.14
C ILE A 732 4.58 38.71 27.78
N ARG A 733 5.08 39.83 27.26
CA ARG A 733 5.82 39.89 25.99
C ARG A 733 7.30 40.18 26.27
N ASP A 734 8.10 39.14 26.37
CA ASP A 734 9.50 39.26 26.80
C ASP A 734 10.47 38.33 26.03
N THR A 735 11.77 38.57 26.17
CA THR A 735 12.83 37.69 25.66
C THR A 735 13.03 36.49 26.59
N ILE A 736 13.46 35.36 26.02
CA ILE A 736 13.87 34.19 26.82
C ILE A 736 15.40 34.20 27.06
N PRO A 737 15.89 33.54 28.12
CA PRO A 737 17.33 33.45 28.43
C PRO A 737 18.18 32.91 27.28
N GLU A 738 17.64 32.00 26.48
CA GLU A 738 18.31 31.27 25.40
C GLU A 738 18.57 32.13 24.15
N TYR A 739 17.81 33.21 23.96
CA TYR A 739 17.99 34.06 22.80
C TYR A 739 19.28 34.87 22.92
N THR A 740 20.18 34.73 21.95
CA THR A 740 21.37 35.59 21.83
C THR A 740 20.96 37.03 21.54
N ASP A 741 19.96 37.22 20.66
CA ASP A 741 19.38 38.52 20.34
C ASP A 741 18.20 38.83 21.27
N LYS A 742 18.47 39.64 22.30
CA LYS A 742 17.48 40.05 23.32
C LYS A 742 16.41 41.01 22.81
N SER A 743 16.48 41.46 21.55
CA SER A 743 15.40 42.23 20.93
C SER A 743 14.22 41.34 20.51
N GLN A 744 14.45 40.04 20.33
CA GLN A 744 13.42 39.08 19.97
C GLN A 744 12.56 38.75 21.18
N LYS A 745 11.25 38.91 21.03
CA LYS A 745 10.28 38.69 22.10
C LYS A 745 9.30 37.58 21.73
N LEU A 746 8.97 36.77 22.72
CA LEU A 746 7.91 35.77 22.67
C LEU A 746 6.80 36.15 23.63
N TRP A 747 5.63 35.54 23.46
CA TRP A 747 4.62 35.51 24.51
C TRP A 747 5.04 34.47 25.56
N ILE A 748 4.98 34.84 26.84
CA ILE A 748 5.26 33.94 27.96
C ILE A 748 4.02 33.89 28.85
N TYR A 749 3.42 32.70 28.91
CA TYR A 749 2.35 32.37 29.84
C TYR A 749 2.94 32.08 31.21
N GLN A 750 2.42 32.76 32.24
CA GLN A 750 2.89 32.62 33.62
C GLN A 750 1.73 32.37 34.57
N THR A 751 1.97 31.61 35.63
CA THR A 751 1.02 31.40 36.73
C THR A 751 1.61 31.84 38.06
N LYS A 752 0.72 32.20 38.99
CA LYS A 752 1.06 32.62 40.35
C LYS A 752 0.11 31.92 41.32
N TYR A 753 0.64 31.08 42.22
CA TYR A 753 -0.22 30.23 43.05
C TYR A 753 -0.95 30.98 44.18
N THR A 754 -0.26 31.90 44.86
CA THR A 754 -0.81 32.78 45.91
C THR A 754 -0.37 34.24 45.70
N ALA A 755 -0.89 35.18 46.48
CA ALA A 755 -0.50 36.58 46.38
C ALA A 755 1.00 36.82 46.69
N GLU A 756 1.58 35.98 47.54
CA GLU A 756 2.98 36.02 48.03
C GLU A 756 3.93 35.19 47.15
N SER A 757 3.40 34.29 46.33
CA SER A 757 4.21 33.45 45.42
C SER A 757 4.89 34.30 44.33
N GLU A 758 5.96 33.80 43.71
CA GLU A 758 6.50 34.41 42.51
C GLU A 758 5.68 34.02 41.26
N TRP A 759 5.81 34.80 40.19
CA TRP A 759 5.27 34.43 38.87
C TRP A 759 6.17 33.39 38.23
N LEU A 760 5.64 32.20 37.96
CA LEU A 760 6.39 31.11 37.35
C LEU A 760 6.09 31.03 35.85
N PRO A 761 7.11 30.93 34.98
CA PRO A 761 6.90 30.70 33.56
C PRO A 761 6.39 29.29 33.30
N MET A 762 5.43 29.16 32.41
CA MET A 762 4.82 27.88 32.04
C MET A 762 5.15 27.52 30.59
N ILE A 763 4.76 28.38 29.65
CA ILE A 763 4.93 28.17 28.21
C ILE A 763 5.42 29.46 27.58
N CYS A 764 6.36 29.39 26.63
CA CYS A 764 6.62 30.49 25.70
C CYS A 764 6.34 30.10 24.26
N PHE A 765 5.80 31.02 23.46
CA PHE A 765 5.40 30.77 22.08
C PHE A 765 5.47 32.03 21.22
N SER A 766 5.51 31.84 19.90
CA SER A 766 5.49 32.92 18.92
C SER A 766 4.12 33.06 18.27
N ASP A 767 3.87 34.18 17.59
CA ASP A 767 2.62 34.45 16.88
C ASP A 767 2.57 33.80 15.50
N VAL A 768 3.63 33.05 15.12
CA VAL A 768 3.77 32.38 13.82
C VAL A 768 2.92 31.12 13.81
N GLU A 769 2.13 30.95 12.75
CA GLU A 769 1.34 29.76 12.52
C GLU A 769 2.22 28.55 12.21
N PHE A 770 1.94 27.44 12.88
CA PHE A 770 2.55 26.15 12.64
C PHE A 770 1.59 25.28 11.84
N LEU A 771 2.13 24.52 10.90
CA LEU A 771 1.37 23.61 10.05
C LEU A 771 1.26 22.23 10.71
N PRO A 772 0.32 21.36 10.28
CA PRO A 772 0.20 20.00 10.79
C PRO A 772 1.52 19.21 10.81
N GLN A 773 2.38 19.41 9.80
CA GLN A 773 3.68 18.74 9.70
C GLN A 773 4.65 19.15 10.82
N ASP A 774 4.57 20.38 11.32
CA ASP A 774 5.38 20.84 12.45
C ASP A 774 4.99 20.09 13.73
N PHE A 775 3.68 19.89 13.92
CA PHE A 775 3.14 19.15 15.05
C PHE A 775 3.43 17.65 14.96
N GLU A 776 3.53 17.05 13.77
CA GLU A 776 3.98 15.66 13.62
C GLU A 776 5.41 15.47 14.16
N VAL A 777 6.32 16.41 13.84
CA VAL A 777 7.71 16.39 14.32
C VAL A 777 7.77 16.59 15.82
N MET A 778 7.02 17.56 16.35
CA MET A 778 6.93 17.81 17.80
C MET A 778 6.34 16.61 18.54
N ASN A 779 5.25 16.03 18.04
CA ASN A 779 4.60 14.85 18.60
C ASN A 779 5.59 13.68 18.68
N PHE A 780 6.29 13.38 17.58
CA PHE A 780 7.31 12.33 17.57
C PHE A 780 8.37 12.55 18.66
N ALA A 781 8.90 13.77 18.77
CA ALA A 781 9.93 14.08 19.76
C ALA A 781 9.43 13.94 21.20
N VAL A 782 8.18 14.30 21.49
CA VAL A 782 7.62 14.23 22.85
C VAL A 782 7.13 12.82 23.20
N SER A 783 6.57 12.09 22.22
CA SER A 783 5.91 10.81 22.43
C SER A 783 6.86 9.61 22.31
N GLN A 784 7.95 9.71 21.55
CA GLN A 784 8.86 8.58 21.27
C GLN A 784 10.22 8.70 21.95
N LYS A 785 10.63 9.90 22.38
CA LYS A 785 11.92 10.07 23.03
C LYS A 785 11.90 9.42 24.41
N ARG A 786 12.73 8.38 24.61
CA ARG A 786 12.82 7.64 25.88
C ARG A 786 13.16 8.47 27.11
N THR A 787 13.72 9.67 26.92
CA THR A 787 13.99 10.62 28.02
C THR A 787 12.85 11.60 28.28
N SER A 788 11.78 11.55 27.48
CA SER A 788 10.56 12.32 27.70
C SER A 788 9.93 11.94 29.03
N TRP A 789 9.36 12.94 29.70
CA TRP A 789 8.59 12.74 30.92
C TRP A 789 7.33 11.90 30.66
N PHE A 790 6.66 12.17 29.54
CA PHE A 790 5.42 11.50 29.12
C PHE A 790 5.58 10.01 28.81
N THR A 791 6.80 9.52 28.54
CA THR A 791 7.04 8.08 28.31
C THR A 791 7.41 7.33 29.59
N LYS A 792 7.69 8.06 30.68
CA LYS A 792 8.18 7.49 31.94
C LYS A 792 7.14 7.52 33.05
N ILE A 793 6.33 8.58 33.07
CA ILE A 793 5.37 8.86 34.14
C ILE A 793 3.98 8.88 33.54
N PHE A 794 3.12 8.02 34.08
CA PHE A 794 1.70 8.03 33.75
C PHE A 794 1.00 9.15 34.53
N VAL A 795 0.19 9.93 33.80
CA VAL A 795 -0.63 11.01 34.34
C VAL A 795 -1.98 11.08 33.63
N CYS A 796 -3.03 11.37 34.39
CA CYS A 796 -4.35 11.68 33.85
C CYS A 796 -5.06 12.69 34.76
N MET A 797 -5.77 13.65 34.19
CA MET A 797 -6.34 14.77 34.92
C MET A 797 -7.56 15.37 34.22
N ARG A 798 -8.45 15.98 34.99
CA ARG A 798 -9.51 16.85 34.48
C ARG A 798 -9.81 17.98 35.45
N MET A 799 -10.36 19.08 34.95
CA MET A 799 -10.85 20.17 35.78
C MET A 799 -12.17 19.78 36.47
N LEU A 800 -12.40 20.34 37.66
CA LEU A 800 -13.63 20.21 38.43
C LEU A 800 -14.40 21.53 38.37
N LEU A 801 -15.68 21.44 38.02
CA LEU A 801 -16.61 22.55 38.06
C LEU A 801 -17.34 22.60 39.41
N ASP A 802 -17.86 23.76 39.77
CA ASP A 802 -18.82 23.91 40.87
C ASP A 802 -20.14 23.17 40.60
N GLU A 803 -21.03 23.13 41.60
CA GLU A 803 -22.32 22.41 41.52
C GLU A 803 -23.21 22.93 40.38
N ASP A 804 -23.10 24.21 40.04
CA ASP A 804 -23.85 24.86 38.97
C ASP A 804 -23.18 24.74 37.58
N GLY A 805 -21.95 24.21 37.50
CA GLY A 805 -21.19 24.07 36.26
C GLY A 805 -20.67 25.39 35.67
N GLN A 806 -20.64 26.46 36.47
CA GLN A 806 -20.29 27.81 36.03
C GLN A 806 -18.80 28.13 36.19
N GLU A 807 -18.15 27.67 37.26
CA GLU A 807 -16.76 28.04 37.57
C GLU A 807 -15.86 26.82 37.75
N VAL A 808 -14.58 26.95 37.36
CA VAL A 808 -13.57 25.92 37.63
C VAL A 808 -13.06 26.08 39.07
N ILE A 809 -13.44 25.16 39.96
CA ILE A 809 -13.10 25.24 41.40
C ILE A 809 -11.87 24.42 41.78
N GLY A 810 -11.44 23.50 40.91
CA GLY A 810 -10.40 22.56 41.24
C GLY A 810 -10.04 21.59 40.12
N GLN A 811 -9.32 20.55 40.49
CA GLN A 811 -8.79 19.52 39.60
C GLN A 811 -8.78 18.16 40.27
N LEU A 812 -8.99 17.13 39.46
CA LEU A 812 -8.74 15.74 39.81
C LEU A 812 -7.49 15.28 39.06
N ILE A 813 -6.51 14.76 39.78
CA ILE A 813 -5.17 14.47 39.26
C ILE A 813 -4.80 13.06 39.67
N MET A 814 -4.62 12.18 38.69
CA MET A 814 -4.01 10.88 38.85
C MET A 814 -2.58 10.97 38.34
N ALA A 815 -1.60 10.74 39.20
CA ALA A 815 -0.19 10.72 38.82
C ALA A 815 0.53 9.61 39.58
N GLU A 816 1.30 8.80 38.85
CA GLU A 816 2.05 7.67 39.42
C GLU A 816 1.13 6.73 40.24
N LYS A 817 1.26 6.74 41.57
CA LYS A 817 0.54 5.86 42.51
C LYS A 817 -0.60 6.56 43.25
N GLU A 818 -0.91 7.80 42.94
CA GLU A 818 -1.85 8.59 43.76
C GLU A 818 -2.95 9.23 42.90
N LEU A 819 -4.17 9.19 43.43
CA LEU A 819 -5.29 10.02 43.00
C LEU A 819 -5.47 11.16 44.00
N LYS A 820 -5.38 12.39 43.52
CA LYS A 820 -5.48 13.61 44.32
C LYS A 820 -6.60 14.49 43.80
N ARG A 821 -7.28 15.15 44.71
CA ARG A 821 -8.23 16.22 44.43
C ARG A 821 -7.66 17.53 44.97
N ARG A 822 -7.59 18.55 44.13
CA ARG A 822 -7.17 19.89 44.52
C ARG A 822 -8.32 20.87 44.29
N VAL A 823 -8.84 21.48 45.35
CA VAL A 823 -9.94 22.44 45.29
C VAL A 823 -9.56 23.68 46.08
N HIS A 824 -9.73 24.87 45.48
CA HIS A 824 -9.35 26.15 46.08
C HIS A 824 -7.94 26.21 46.68
N GLY A 825 -6.98 25.55 46.02
CA GLY A 825 -5.58 25.48 46.45
C GLY A 825 -5.28 24.42 47.52
N GLN A 826 -6.27 23.78 48.12
CA GLN A 826 -6.11 22.69 49.09
C GLN A 826 -6.06 21.34 48.36
N THR A 827 -5.09 20.50 48.70
CA THR A 827 -4.89 19.18 48.09
C THR A 827 -5.23 18.06 49.07
N GLU A 828 -6.06 17.13 48.63
CA GLU A 828 -6.47 15.93 49.35
C GLU A 828 -6.07 14.69 48.53
N ILE A 829 -5.46 13.69 49.16
CA ILE A 829 -5.19 12.39 48.53
C ILE A 829 -6.42 11.52 48.72
N LEU A 830 -7.07 11.15 47.62
CA LEU A 830 -8.30 10.35 47.63
C LEU A 830 -8.01 8.84 47.67
N GLN A 831 -6.94 8.42 47.00
CA GLN A 831 -6.57 7.01 46.90
C GLN A 831 -5.07 6.89 46.61
N VAL A 832 -4.44 5.87 47.22
CA VAL A 832 -3.09 5.41 46.88
C VAL A 832 -3.22 4.01 46.29
N PHE A 833 -2.65 3.78 45.12
CA PHE A 833 -2.75 2.51 44.39
C PHE A 833 -1.65 1.55 44.83
N ASN A 834 -2.04 0.33 45.20
CA ASN A 834 -1.11 -0.73 45.57
C ASN A 834 -0.85 -1.69 44.40
N SER A 835 -1.77 -1.75 43.44
CA SER A 835 -1.65 -2.54 42.21
C SER A 835 -1.99 -1.72 40.96
N GLU A 836 -1.65 -2.23 39.79
CA GLU A 836 -2.07 -1.65 38.52
C GLU A 836 -3.58 -1.79 38.30
N GLU A 837 -4.16 -2.89 38.75
CA GLU A 837 -5.61 -3.13 38.72
C GLU A 837 -6.37 -2.03 39.49
N ASP A 838 -5.87 -1.61 40.67
CA ASP A 838 -6.45 -0.51 41.46
C ASP A 838 -6.49 0.79 40.64
N ARG A 839 -5.43 1.05 39.86
CA ARG A 839 -5.30 2.27 39.05
C ARG A 839 -6.24 2.23 37.85
N VAL A 840 -6.38 1.09 37.18
CA VAL A 840 -7.32 0.90 36.07
C VAL A 840 -8.77 1.04 36.54
N GLU A 841 -9.14 0.49 37.70
CA GLU A 841 -10.47 0.68 38.28
C GLU A 841 -10.73 2.16 38.61
N ALA A 842 -9.72 2.85 39.16
CA ALA A 842 -9.83 4.26 39.45
C ALA A 842 -9.96 5.14 38.19
N LEU A 843 -9.35 4.76 37.07
CA LEU A 843 -9.54 5.43 35.77
C LEU A 843 -11.00 5.34 35.31
N ALA A 844 -11.59 4.14 35.36
CA ALA A 844 -13.00 3.94 35.01
C ALA A 844 -13.93 4.73 35.93
N LYS A 845 -13.70 4.68 37.25
CA LYS A 845 -14.57 5.31 38.25
C LYS A 845 -14.51 6.83 38.24
N ASN A 846 -13.31 7.42 38.07
CA ASN A 846 -13.10 8.85 38.32
C ASN A 846 -12.99 9.70 37.04
N PHE A 847 -12.63 9.06 35.92
CA PHE A 847 -12.41 9.70 34.62
C PHE A 847 -13.32 9.15 33.50
N ASP A 848 -14.21 8.19 33.80
CA ASP A 848 -15.06 7.48 32.81
C ASP A 848 -14.23 6.79 31.71
N MET A 849 -13.00 6.41 32.03
CA MET A 849 -12.06 5.78 31.10
C MET A 849 -12.07 4.26 31.24
N HIS A 850 -12.79 3.58 30.34
CA HIS A 850 -12.93 2.12 30.35
C HIS A 850 -11.95 1.46 29.38
N LEU A 851 -10.85 0.94 29.95
CA LEU A 851 -9.85 0.18 29.20
C LEU A 851 -10.33 -1.26 28.98
N ARG A 852 -10.10 -1.80 27.78
CA ARG A 852 -10.28 -3.23 27.49
C ARG A 852 -9.20 -4.02 28.24
N ASN A 853 -9.46 -5.29 28.55
CA ASN A 853 -8.48 -6.15 29.22
C ASN A 853 -7.14 -6.23 28.45
N SER A 854 -7.18 -6.21 27.12
CA SER A 854 -5.97 -6.18 26.28
C SER A 854 -5.23 -4.84 26.36
N GLU A 855 -5.92 -3.72 26.56
CA GLU A 855 -5.32 -2.39 26.72
C GLU A 855 -4.73 -2.24 28.13
N ALA A 856 -5.42 -2.71 29.17
CA ALA A 856 -4.90 -2.71 30.53
C ALA A 856 -3.55 -3.44 30.67
N GLN A 857 -3.30 -4.46 29.84
CA GLN A 857 -2.03 -5.19 29.81
C GLN A 857 -0.89 -4.46 29.10
N GLY A 858 -1.16 -3.39 28.34
CA GLY A 858 -0.14 -2.66 27.59
C GLY A 858 0.94 -2.05 28.47
N ILE A 859 0.62 -1.73 29.73
CA ILE A 859 1.56 -1.09 30.66
C ILE A 859 2.62 -2.04 31.23
N ARG A 860 2.44 -3.36 31.04
CA ARG A 860 3.31 -4.38 31.62
C ARG A 860 4.75 -4.23 31.16
N GLY A 861 5.68 -4.19 32.11
CA GLY A 861 7.10 -4.05 31.84
C GLY A 861 7.57 -2.61 31.60
N LEU A 862 6.67 -1.61 31.63
CA LEU A 862 7.05 -0.21 31.60
C LEU A 862 7.46 0.28 32.99
N THR A 863 8.29 1.33 33.04
CA THR A 863 8.69 1.97 34.30
C THR A 863 7.53 2.58 35.07
N SER A 864 6.41 2.84 34.40
CA SER A 864 5.19 3.40 34.96
C SER A 864 4.27 2.36 35.62
N GLU A 865 4.53 1.06 35.44
CA GLU A 865 3.74 -0.03 36.01
C GLU A 865 3.84 -0.03 37.55
N ILE A 866 2.68 -0.16 38.20
CA ILE A 866 2.58 -0.39 39.65
C ILE A 866 2.66 -1.89 39.88
N LYS A 867 3.79 -2.33 40.45
CA LYS A 867 4.07 -3.73 40.77
C LYS A 867 3.42 -4.19 42.07
#